data_AF-A0A6S7GNG2-F1
#
_entry.id   AF-A0A6S7GNG2-F1
#
_cell.length_a   1.000
_cell.length_b   1.000
_cell.length_c   1.000
_cell.angle_alpha   90.00
_cell.angle_beta   90.00
_cell.angle_gamma   90.00
#
_symmetry.space_group_name_H-M   'P 1'
#
loop_
_entity.id
_entity.type
_entity.pdbx_description
1 polymer ?
#
loop_
_entity_poly.entity_id
_entity_poly.type
_entity_poly.pdbx_seq_one_letter_code
_entity_poly.pdbx_strand_id
1 'polypeptide(L)'
;MHQRSCQVIHGLNDELCADLEEQITTDNSVNISEIEHNGNDINTVNYDNFPELKKGINLPKNDSEWSTANDYFKCALQPSDPITLQDLNSKIKLLNDAIYSYFANNYGHTETVPDKNMGAKYKEYTVKELKKALQNLKSKKGELSEIKYVSRTLRDRLRNNGNDADDLNDSESFNHNKYLERSFWDYVKNIINRKDAVLPSFIMTDCLSYFSKSLAKINPNKLFVIPSWIPKLSDPAVQFNLDPPTYQQITNVIRKMKSSGSPCPLDQLSIISFKHCLYLRTYLTELIHDIWLSGTVPTEWKRACTILIHKKGNNNDPSNFRPITLESIPLKVFTSCLRNAVYSFLASNNFVEHNIQKGFTPNLSGTLEHTAQMADIINKARIRQRSVVITLLDLKNAFGEIHHNLIQSVLDYHHIPDHIKFVIKSLYTDFQTSIITSEFRTPFMTVGRGVLQGDCLSPLLFNMCFNTFIQHIKAEKYRQFGFSFKLLNPIHWFQFADDAAVITGQESENQHLLNRFSIWCQWSDMIIRVDKCSTFGIKKAITKSVQYLPKLLISNQLIPKITIGESFQYLGRYFDFHMSNDNHKTELTTLLNELMSDIDSKPLHPKNKLLLYSRYVLSKLAWHFTVATLSKTWVTENIDSIANKYIRRWLEVPISGTLSTVFLTNNKFGLSIYPPSVKFIQCQTVLRKALKSSPNESTNDLWRATSNHTNIQYDAYNSTKEVLKDFRSGHENKLLNQLTSQGSFFCSVTKFALPQLSKVWSVAQSKLPKNIYNFTIRYINNSLPTRKNLNRWAISSNSDCSFCLSPETLLHIVAGCQFYLDRFTWRHNSVLNFLAHQLQTVDGSTLYADLNGFKSPSILTGDTYRPDLLLSCSNGSLYVVELTTGYETNLKNNVKRKKDKYRELLRQLGMEKYNSKVTKRISETSGMEMLEVHVPDTTITSWVANGFAMSSIYGIGISNQAMLKAFQPFFVQVTLPYSVIRGEETPITVTVFNYLSSCVPIKLELSRKSEDYKVTSFHISKMCVCKDDGKSVKFKIIPNKLGHIPLTVKAMTSDAKLCPKSTVYAVDAVTRKLLVEPEGIKQEHSKGTFFCAPKKGSYSEIIDLAIPANIIPGSVLQKISIIGDIMGPALTNLDGLLAMPYGCGEQNMAKFAPNIYVMDYLTTTNQVTKKIKDDAIRYMKSGKF
;
A
#
# COMPACT_ATOMS: atom_id res chain seq x y z
N MET A 1 1.14 -12.04 10.41
CA MET A 1 0.17 -10.91 10.41
C MET A 1 0.52 -10.01 11.57
N HIS A 2 0.64 -8.69 11.40
CA HIS A 2 1.02 -7.79 12.50
C HIS A 2 -0.23 -7.15 13.11
N GLN A 3 -0.25 -7.01 14.44
CA GLN A 3 -1.29 -6.31 15.21
C GLN A 3 -1.67 -4.92 14.63
N ARG A 4 -0.75 -4.27 13.89
CA ARG A 4 -0.98 -3.02 13.15
C ARG A 4 -2.19 -3.03 12.21
N SER A 5 -2.68 -4.20 11.78
CA SER A 5 -3.88 -4.28 10.95
C SER A 5 -5.19 -4.11 11.74
N CYS A 6 -5.17 -4.26 13.06
CA CYS A 6 -6.34 -4.18 13.93
C CYS A 6 -6.55 -2.73 14.38
N GLN A 7 -7.74 -2.17 14.16
CA GLN A 7 -8.11 -0.86 14.71
C GLN A 7 -8.44 -1.04 16.18
N VAL A 8 -7.45 -0.78 17.04
CA VAL A 8 -7.63 -0.76 18.49
C VAL A 8 -8.35 0.54 18.84
N ILE A 9 -9.50 0.44 19.50
CA ILE A 9 -10.18 1.60 20.07
C ILE A 9 -9.40 1.99 21.31
N HIS A 10 -8.79 3.17 21.29
CA HIS A 10 -8.18 3.76 22.47
C HIS A 10 -9.28 4.09 23.47
N GLY A 11 -9.10 3.71 24.74
CA GLY A 11 -10.04 4.05 25.80
C GLY A 11 -10.27 5.57 25.87
N LEU A 12 -11.47 5.96 26.25
CA LEU A 12 -11.80 7.34 26.63
C LEU A 12 -10.89 7.78 27.80
N ASN A 13 -10.64 9.08 27.93
CA ASN A 13 -9.88 9.59 29.06
C ASN A 13 -10.79 9.50 30.30
N ASP A 14 -10.54 8.54 31.18
CA ASP A 14 -11.44 8.21 32.30
C ASP A 14 -11.71 9.43 33.21
N GLU A 15 -10.75 10.34 33.36
CA GLU A 15 -10.89 11.59 34.14
C GLU A 15 -11.95 12.54 33.55
N LEU A 16 -12.06 12.64 32.21
CA LEU A 16 -13.03 13.53 31.55
C LEU A 16 -14.46 12.97 31.59
N CYS A 17 -14.59 11.63 31.69
CA CYS A 17 -15.88 10.98 31.85
C CYS A 17 -16.40 11.10 33.28
N ALA A 18 -15.53 11.06 34.29
CA ALA A 18 -15.93 11.20 35.70
C ALA A 18 -16.63 12.55 35.97
N ASP A 19 -16.11 13.65 35.41
CA ASP A 19 -16.72 15.00 35.56
C ASP A 19 -18.11 15.10 34.89
N LEU A 20 -18.29 14.46 33.73
CA LEU A 20 -19.58 14.42 33.02
C LEU A 20 -20.58 13.45 33.67
N GLU A 21 -20.08 12.37 34.27
CA GLU A 21 -20.86 11.42 35.07
C GLU A 21 -21.34 12.09 36.37
N GLU A 22 -20.50 12.90 37.04
CA GLU A 22 -20.89 13.71 38.22
C GLU A 22 -21.92 14.79 37.88
N GLN A 23 -21.75 15.55 36.78
CA GLN A 23 -22.69 16.62 36.40
C GLN A 23 -24.13 16.11 36.20
N ILE A 24 -24.30 14.90 35.69
CA ILE A 24 -25.63 14.27 35.50
C ILE A 24 -26.21 13.78 36.82
N THR A 25 -25.38 13.41 37.79
CA THR A 25 -25.86 13.06 39.14
C THR A 25 -26.28 14.30 39.94
N THR A 26 -25.78 15.49 39.61
CA THR A 26 -26.09 16.74 40.33
C THR A 26 -27.23 17.56 39.72
N ASP A 27 -27.46 17.48 38.41
CA ASP A 27 -28.58 18.17 37.74
C ASP A 27 -29.91 17.38 37.91
N ASN A 28 -30.58 17.59 39.04
CA ASN A 28 -31.98 17.18 39.30
C ASN A 28 -33.02 17.86 38.37
N SER A 29 -32.61 18.46 37.25
CA SER A 29 -33.48 19.19 36.32
C SER A 29 -33.80 18.45 35.01
N VAL A 30 -33.34 17.20 34.83
CA VAL A 30 -33.86 16.38 33.72
C VAL A 30 -35.20 15.79 34.15
N ASN A 31 -36.26 16.53 33.84
CA ASN A 31 -37.65 16.13 34.08
C ASN A 31 -37.99 14.94 33.14
N ILE A 32 -37.68 13.71 33.56
CA ILE A 32 -38.15 12.46 32.92
C ILE A 32 -39.59 12.16 33.42
N SER A 33 -40.47 13.16 33.38
CA SER A 33 -41.86 13.04 33.87
C SER A 33 -42.87 12.65 32.79
N GLU A 34 -42.43 12.31 31.57
CA GLU A 34 -43.31 11.81 30.50
C GLU A 34 -43.09 10.32 30.14
N ILE A 35 -42.39 9.55 30.98
CA ILE A 35 -42.32 8.07 30.86
C ILE A 35 -43.08 7.42 32.03
N GLU A 36 -44.32 7.85 32.27
CA GLU A 36 -45.26 7.10 33.10
C GLU A 36 -46.10 6.18 32.21
N HIS A 37 -45.64 4.93 32.07
CA HIS A 37 -46.49 3.74 32.07
C HIS A 37 -45.62 2.49 31.87
N ASN A 38 -45.00 2.04 32.97
CA ASN A 38 -45.02 0.67 33.47
C ASN A 38 -44.08 0.62 34.67
N GLY A 39 -44.63 0.32 35.84
CA GLY A 39 -43.92 0.36 37.12
C GLY A 39 -42.64 -0.48 37.11
N ASN A 40 -41.53 0.21 37.38
CA ASN A 40 -40.44 -0.19 38.27
C ASN A 40 -39.55 1.03 38.47
N ASP A 41 -39.20 1.29 39.72
CA ASP A 41 -38.48 2.48 40.20
C ASP A 41 -37.21 2.81 39.40
N ILE A 42 -37.17 3.99 38.79
CA ILE A 42 -35.94 4.61 38.26
C ILE A 42 -35.72 5.91 39.03
N ASN A 43 -35.31 5.79 40.30
CA ASN A 43 -34.81 6.90 41.11
C ASN A 43 -33.53 6.48 41.82
N THR A 44 -32.48 6.18 41.02
CA THR A 44 -31.06 6.22 41.40
C THR A 44 -30.25 5.88 40.14
N VAL A 45 -29.43 6.81 39.63
CA VAL A 45 -28.41 6.47 38.63
C VAL A 45 -27.33 5.67 39.35
N ASN A 46 -27.40 4.35 39.26
CA ASN A 46 -26.43 3.46 39.89
C ASN A 46 -25.12 3.49 39.09
N TYR A 47 -24.01 3.90 39.71
CA TYR A 47 -22.67 3.99 39.08
C TYR A 47 -22.22 2.65 38.45
N ASP A 48 -22.79 1.53 38.89
CA ASP A 48 -22.53 0.17 38.36
C ASP A 48 -23.02 -0.06 36.92
N ASN A 49 -23.75 0.87 36.29
CA ASN A 49 -24.35 0.67 34.97
C ASN A 49 -23.53 1.20 33.78
N PHE A 50 -22.34 1.76 34.02
CA PHE A 50 -21.41 2.18 32.96
C PHE A 50 -20.43 1.07 32.57
N PRO A 51 -20.04 0.95 31.28
CA PRO A 51 -19.09 -0.07 30.85
C PRO A 51 -17.67 0.25 31.32
N GLU A 52 -17.02 -0.71 31.98
CA GLU A 52 -15.59 -0.67 32.24
C GLU A 52 -14.81 -0.98 30.94
N LEU A 53 -14.10 0.02 30.42
CA LEU A 53 -13.40 -0.09 29.14
C LEU A 53 -11.96 -0.56 29.35
N LYS A 54 -11.59 -1.68 28.70
CA LYS A 54 -10.22 -2.17 28.76
C LYS A 54 -9.32 -1.42 27.77
N LYS A 55 -8.09 -1.11 28.19
CA LYS A 55 -7.05 -0.54 27.31
C LYS A 55 -6.59 -1.59 26.31
N GLY A 56 -6.41 -1.23 25.04
CA GLY A 56 -5.97 -2.17 24.01
C GLY A 56 -4.61 -2.80 24.33
N ILE A 57 -4.42 -4.07 23.97
CA ILE A 57 -3.25 -4.90 24.31
C ILE A 57 -2.30 -5.10 23.12
N ASN A 58 -1.00 -5.20 23.39
CA ASN A 58 -0.01 -5.61 22.39
C ASN A 58 0.06 -7.13 22.24
N LEU A 59 0.31 -7.60 21.02
CA LEU A 59 0.38 -9.02 20.68
C LEU A 59 1.80 -9.44 20.25
N PRO A 60 2.15 -10.73 20.44
CA PRO A 60 3.44 -11.28 20.04
C PRO A 60 3.77 -11.07 18.56
N LYS A 61 5.06 -10.90 18.25
CA LYS A 61 5.54 -10.64 16.88
C LYS A 61 6.10 -11.88 16.20
N ASN A 62 6.63 -12.83 16.97
CA ASN A 62 7.35 -14.00 16.49
C ASN A 62 6.58 -15.29 16.79
N ASP A 63 6.74 -16.32 15.96
CA ASP A 63 6.02 -17.59 16.14
C ASP A 63 6.44 -18.34 17.42
N SER A 64 7.69 -18.18 17.88
CA SER A 64 8.16 -18.74 19.16
C SER A 64 7.43 -18.15 20.37
N GLU A 65 7.18 -16.84 20.35
CA GLU A 65 6.42 -16.15 21.40
C GLU A 65 4.94 -16.60 21.41
N TRP A 66 4.37 -16.86 20.23
CA TRP A 66 3.03 -17.44 20.11
C TRP A 66 2.96 -18.88 20.61
N SER A 67 4.01 -19.68 20.42
CA SER A 67 4.11 -21.03 21.00
C SER A 67 4.11 -20.97 22.53
N THR A 68 4.92 -20.07 23.09
CA THR A 68 4.99 -19.86 24.55
C THR A 68 3.63 -19.44 25.12
N ALA A 69 2.92 -18.54 24.42
CA ALA A 69 1.57 -18.14 24.80
C ALA A 69 0.59 -19.32 24.76
N ASN A 70 0.68 -20.18 23.74
CA ASN A 70 -0.15 -21.37 23.63
C ASN A 70 0.09 -22.35 24.79
N ASP A 71 1.34 -22.54 25.21
CA ASP A 71 1.69 -23.40 26.34
C ASP A 71 1.20 -22.83 27.68
N TYR A 72 1.28 -21.51 27.86
CA TYR A 72 0.67 -20.82 29.01
C TYR A 72 -0.84 -21.06 29.06
N PHE A 73 -1.56 -20.86 27.95
CA PHE A 73 -3.00 -21.06 27.93
C PHE A 73 -3.39 -22.51 28.18
N LYS A 74 -2.58 -23.48 27.73
CA LYS A 74 -2.76 -24.89 28.05
C LYS A 74 -2.67 -25.16 29.56
N CYS A 75 -1.78 -24.47 30.27
CA CYS A 75 -1.64 -24.62 31.72
C CYS A 75 -2.74 -23.87 32.49
N ALA A 76 -3.08 -22.65 32.05
CA ALA A 76 -4.01 -21.76 32.72
C ALA A 76 -5.50 -22.14 32.54
N LEU A 77 -5.84 -22.80 31.44
CA LEU A 77 -7.21 -23.18 31.08
C LEU A 77 -7.34 -24.71 31.10
N GLN A 78 -7.39 -25.32 32.29
CA GLN A 78 -7.59 -26.77 32.44
C GLN A 78 -9.06 -27.17 32.15
N PRO A 79 -9.32 -28.34 31.53
CA PRO A 79 -10.68 -28.86 31.38
C PRO A 79 -11.27 -29.22 32.76
N SER A 80 -12.57 -28.97 32.96
CA SER A 80 -13.30 -29.38 34.16
C SER A 80 -14.61 -30.10 33.80
N ASP A 81 -15.05 -31.02 34.67
CA ASP A 81 -16.28 -31.83 34.63
C ASP A 81 -17.59 -30.99 34.60
N PRO A 82 -18.80 -31.58 34.35
CA PRO A 82 -19.87 -30.95 33.59
C PRO A 82 -20.58 -29.80 34.32
N ILE A 83 -21.18 -28.94 33.50
CA ILE A 83 -21.26 -27.48 33.72
C ILE A 83 -22.69 -27.03 34.05
N THR A 84 -22.85 -26.21 35.09
CA THR A 84 -24.06 -25.40 35.30
C THR A 84 -23.98 -24.06 34.55
N LEU A 85 -25.10 -23.34 34.36
CA LEU A 85 -25.10 -22.05 33.67
C LEU A 85 -24.19 -20.99 34.33
N GLN A 86 -24.05 -21.03 35.66
CA GLN A 86 -23.13 -20.17 36.41
C GLN A 86 -21.66 -20.51 36.11
N ASP A 87 -21.36 -21.78 35.87
CA ASP A 87 -20.02 -22.22 35.46
C ASP A 87 -19.67 -21.73 34.05
N LEU A 88 -20.62 -21.66 33.11
CA LEU A 88 -20.38 -21.11 31.75
C LEU A 88 -19.95 -19.64 31.79
N ASN A 89 -20.66 -18.80 32.53
CA ASN A 89 -20.32 -17.39 32.68
C ASN A 89 -18.93 -17.23 33.33
N SER A 90 -18.65 -18.02 34.37
CA SER A 90 -17.35 -18.03 35.04
C SER A 90 -16.21 -18.47 34.13
N LYS A 91 -16.42 -19.53 33.32
CA LYS A 91 -15.45 -20.03 32.33
C LYS A 91 -15.16 -19.02 31.22
N ILE A 92 -16.16 -18.26 30.76
CA ILE A 92 -15.97 -17.21 29.76
C ILE A 92 -15.22 -16.01 30.34
N LYS A 93 -15.58 -15.59 31.55
CA LYS A 93 -14.87 -14.52 32.25
C LYS A 93 -13.40 -14.89 32.45
N LEU A 94 -13.15 -16.11 32.93
CA LEU A 94 -11.81 -16.66 33.07
C LEU A 94 -11.05 -16.70 31.74
N LEU A 95 -11.68 -17.12 30.65
CA LEU A 95 -11.07 -17.09 29.31
C LEU A 95 -10.67 -15.68 28.90
N ASN A 96 -11.59 -14.72 29.03
CA ASN A 96 -11.37 -13.33 28.63
C ASN A 96 -10.25 -12.69 29.47
N ASP A 97 -10.29 -12.89 30.79
CA ASP A 97 -9.32 -12.32 31.72
C ASP A 97 -7.95 -12.98 31.60
N ALA A 98 -7.88 -14.29 31.37
CA ALA A 98 -6.61 -15.00 31.14
C ALA A 98 -5.92 -14.50 29.86
N ILE A 99 -6.67 -14.33 28.77
CA ILE A 99 -6.11 -13.83 27.50
C ILE A 99 -5.66 -12.37 27.67
N TYR A 100 -6.52 -11.52 28.22
CA TYR A 100 -6.22 -10.11 28.39
C TYR A 100 -5.01 -9.90 29.31
N SER A 101 -5.01 -10.52 30.49
CA SER A 101 -3.95 -10.35 31.49
C SER A 101 -2.61 -10.88 31.00
N TYR A 102 -2.58 -12.03 30.32
CA TYR A 102 -1.33 -12.56 29.76
C TYR A 102 -0.69 -11.59 28.77
N PHE A 103 -1.46 -11.07 27.82
CA PHE A 103 -0.91 -10.16 26.81
C PHE A 103 -0.61 -8.77 27.37
N ALA A 104 -1.45 -8.24 28.28
CA ALA A 104 -1.19 -6.98 28.98
C ALA A 104 0.09 -7.04 29.80
N ASN A 105 0.32 -8.11 30.58
CA ASN A 105 1.49 -8.25 31.44
C ASN A 105 2.78 -8.48 30.64
N ASN A 106 2.74 -9.31 29.60
CA ASN A 106 3.94 -9.69 28.86
C ASN A 106 4.33 -8.72 27.74
N TYR A 107 3.37 -8.06 27.10
CA TYR A 107 3.61 -7.20 25.93
C TYR A 107 3.14 -5.75 26.12
N GLY A 108 2.45 -5.45 27.22
CA GLY A 108 1.96 -4.11 27.56
C GLY A 108 0.73 -3.69 26.76
N HIS A 109 0.25 -2.49 27.06
CA HIS A 109 -0.87 -1.86 26.36
C HIS A 109 -0.42 -1.12 25.09
N THR A 110 -1.35 -0.97 24.15
CA THR A 110 -1.19 -0.14 22.97
C THR A 110 -1.19 1.32 23.41
N GLU A 111 -0.17 2.09 23.03
CA GLU A 111 0.00 3.49 23.45
C GLU A 111 -1.29 4.30 23.18
N THR A 112 -1.83 4.95 24.21
CA THR A 112 -2.92 5.93 24.08
C THR A 112 -2.44 7.14 23.29
N VAL A 113 -3.37 7.79 22.58
CA VAL A 113 -3.13 9.15 22.06
C VAL A 113 -2.67 10.00 23.26
N PRO A 114 -1.55 10.72 23.15
CA PRO A 114 -1.02 11.44 24.29
C PRO A 114 -2.04 12.47 24.77
N ASP A 115 -2.15 12.56 26.09
CA ASP A 115 -3.02 13.47 26.82
C ASP A 115 -2.99 14.88 26.19
N LYS A 116 -4.18 15.45 25.90
CA LYS A 116 -4.31 16.75 25.20
C LYS A 116 -3.50 17.84 25.92
N ASN A 117 -3.34 17.72 27.24
CA ASN A 117 -2.54 18.60 28.09
C ASN A 117 -1.03 18.54 27.78
N MET A 118 -0.45 17.36 27.58
CA MET A 118 0.96 17.22 27.16
C MET A 118 1.17 17.72 25.73
N GLY A 119 0.17 17.48 24.86
CA GLY A 119 0.08 18.01 23.51
C GLY A 119 0.19 19.52 23.43
N ALA A 120 -0.49 20.23 24.34
CA ALA A 120 -0.42 21.69 24.47
C ALA A 120 0.91 22.14 25.10
N LYS A 121 1.34 21.50 26.20
CA LYS A 121 2.55 21.86 26.97
C LYS A 121 3.83 21.84 26.14
N TYR A 122 3.98 20.87 25.24
CA TYR A 122 5.19 20.69 24.44
C TYR A 122 5.00 21.08 22.96
N LYS A 123 3.84 21.63 22.60
CA LYS A 123 3.49 22.01 21.22
C LYS A 123 4.44 23.03 20.64
N GLU A 124 4.93 23.97 21.44
CA GLU A 124 5.77 25.08 20.98
C GLU A 124 7.27 24.86 21.26
N TYR A 125 7.64 23.76 21.93
CA TYR A 125 9.02 23.54 22.35
C TYR A 125 9.94 23.24 21.14
N THR A 126 11.04 23.97 21.01
CA THR A 126 12.11 23.67 20.05
C THR A 126 12.78 22.31 20.34
N VAL A 127 13.51 21.76 19.36
CA VAL A 127 14.28 20.50 19.54
C VAL A 127 15.25 20.58 20.74
N LYS A 128 15.83 21.76 20.98
CA LYS A 128 16.75 22.02 22.09
C LYS A 128 16.01 22.01 23.44
N GLU A 129 14.83 22.63 23.50
CA GLU A 129 13.97 22.62 24.69
C GLU A 129 13.40 21.24 24.98
N LEU A 130 13.02 20.47 23.96
CA LEU A 130 12.59 19.07 24.12
C LEU A 130 13.73 18.18 24.62
N LYS A 131 14.98 18.36 24.14
CA LYS A 131 16.16 17.65 24.68
C LYS A 131 16.39 17.99 26.14
N LYS A 132 16.31 19.28 26.50
CA LYS A 132 16.50 19.76 27.88
C LYS A 132 15.38 19.28 28.81
N ALA A 133 14.13 19.31 28.35
CA ALA A 133 12.98 18.76 29.05
C ALA A 133 13.14 17.25 29.28
N LEU A 134 13.54 16.49 28.25
CA LEU A 134 13.79 15.05 28.37
C LEU A 134 14.91 14.72 29.35
N GLN A 135 15.98 15.51 29.36
CA GLN A 135 17.12 15.34 30.26
C GLN A 135 16.77 15.69 31.71
N ASN A 136 15.97 16.75 31.91
CA ASN A 136 15.42 17.11 33.22
C ASN A 136 14.44 16.05 33.74
N LEU A 137 13.56 15.52 32.89
CA LEU A 137 12.63 14.47 33.27
C LEU A 137 13.36 13.16 33.61
N LYS A 138 14.40 12.78 32.85
CA LYS A 138 15.21 11.59 33.17
C LYS A 138 16.04 11.74 34.45
N SER A 139 16.59 12.93 34.71
CA SER A 139 17.38 13.19 35.92
C SER A 139 16.52 13.27 37.19
N LYS A 140 15.31 13.83 37.09
CA LYS A 140 14.36 13.92 38.22
C LYS A 140 13.49 12.67 38.43
N LYS A 141 13.69 11.59 37.66
CA LYS A 141 12.77 10.43 37.59
C LYS A 141 11.30 10.86 37.40
N GLY A 142 11.07 11.76 36.44
CA GLY A 142 9.74 12.19 36.04
C GLY A 142 8.89 11.04 35.49
N GLU A 143 7.61 11.31 35.30
CA GLU A 143 6.63 10.31 34.90
C GLU A 143 7.03 9.62 33.57
N LEU A 144 6.96 8.28 33.54
CA LEU A 144 7.44 7.48 32.41
C LEU A 144 6.64 7.78 31.11
N SER A 145 5.37 8.16 31.26
CA SER A 145 4.45 8.62 30.22
C SER A 145 4.99 9.89 29.54
N GLU A 146 5.36 10.90 30.33
CA GLU A 146 5.88 12.19 29.86
C GLU A 146 7.27 12.05 29.21
N ILE A 147 8.16 11.23 29.79
CA ILE A 147 9.48 10.91 29.20
C ILE A 147 9.31 10.25 27.82
N LYS A 148 8.39 9.29 27.69
CA LYS A 148 8.10 8.62 26.42
C LYS A 148 7.50 9.60 25.40
N TYR A 149 6.59 10.46 25.83
CA TYR A 149 5.98 11.48 24.98
C TYR A 149 7.02 12.47 24.44
N VAL A 150 7.78 13.13 25.31
CA VAL A 150 8.83 14.08 24.91
C VAL A 150 9.89 13.40 24.04
N SER A 151 10.26 12.14 24.34
CA SER A 151 11.20 11.37 23.50
C SER A 151 10.63 11.02 22.12
N ARG A 152 9.31 10.76 22.01
CA ARG A 152 8.64 10.52 20.74
C ARG A 152 8.52 11.80 19.93
N THR A 153 8.02 12.88 20.53
CA THR A 153 7.89 14.20 19.91
C THR A 153 9.26 14.73 19.47
N LEU A 154 10.31 14.52 20.27
CA LEU A 154 11.69 14.84 19.89
C LEU A 154 12.17 14.00 18.71
N ARG A 155 11.88 12.69 18.65
CA ARG A 155 12.24 11.84 17.51
C ARG A 155 11.48 12.20 16.24
N ASP A 156 10.21 12.55 16.37
CA ASP A 156 9.36 12.99 15.25
C ASP A 156 9.80 14.37 14.76
N ARG A 157 10.13 15.30 15.66
CA ARG A 157 10.74 16.58 15.31
C ARG A 157 12.17 16.46 14.81
N LEU A 158 13.00 15.54 15.29
CA LEU A 158 14.33 15.31 14.71
C LEU A 158 14.24 14.64 13.33
N ARG A 159 13.19 13.85 13.08
CA ARG A 159 12.86 13.34 11.75
C ARG A 159 12.38 14.42 10.79
N ASN A 160 11.68 15.44 11.31
CA ASN A 160 11.14 16.53 10.50
C ASN A 160 12.11 17.72 10.37
N ASN A 161 12.86 18.07 11.42
CA ASN A 161 13.89 19.13 11.44
C ASN A 161 15.26 18.67 10.94
N GLY A 162 15.43 17.37 10.65
CA GLY A 162 16.54 16.93 9.78
C GLY A 162 16.39 17.42 8.34
N ASN A 163 15.31 18.14 8.03
CA ASN A 163 14.99 18.69 6.71
C ASN A 163 15.00 20.23 6.66
N ASP A 164 15.48 20.93 7.69
CA ASP A 164 15.59 22.40 7.64
C ASP A 164 16.99 22.88 8.05
N ALA A 165 17.65 23.52 7.06
CA ALA A 165 18.95 24.21 7.09
C ALA A 165 20.21 23.32 7.08
N ASP A 166 20.52 22.72 5.92
CA ASP A 166 21.85 22.76 5.25
C ASP A 166 22.06 21.70 4.14
N ASP A 167 21.07 20.84 3.84
CA ASP A 167 21.18 19.81 2.77
C ASP A 167 20.12 19.97 1.66
N LEU A 168 20.06 21.12 1.00
CA LEU A 168 19.26 21.34 -0.22
C LEU A 168 19.98 20.85 -1.50
N ASN A 169 20.69 19.73 -1.44
CA ASN A 169 21.11 18.97 -2.63
C ASN A 169 21.10 17.45 -2.34
N ASP A 170 20.16 16.76 -3.00
CA ASP A 170 20.19 15.33 -3.34
C ASP A 170 19.95 14.21 -2.29
N SER A 171 19.33 14.46 -1.13
CA SER A 171 19.00 13.36 -0.19
C SER A 171 17.57 13.24 0.36
N GLU A 172 16.56 13.91 -0.21
CA GLU A 172 15.16 13.57 0.07
C GLU A 172 14.67 12.38 -0.77
N SER A 173 15.03 11.18 -0.34
CA SER A 173 14.08 10.07 -0.42
C SER A 173 13.70 9.63 0.99
N PHE A 174 12.66 10.27 1.55
CA PHE A 174 11.76 9.52 2.41
C PHE A 174 11.52 8.20 1.68
N ASN A 175 11.84 7.05 2.30
CA ASN A 175 11.92 5.78 1.59
C ASN A 175 10.49 5.25 1.28
N HIS A 176 9.73 6.03 0.49
CA HIS A 176 8.40 5.76 -0.02
C HIS A 176 8.38 4.38 -0.68
N ASN A 177 9.47 4.00 -1.34
CA ASN A 177 9.65 2.68 -1.95
C ASN A 177 9.50 1.55 -0.92
N LYS A 178 10.15 1.66 0.26
CA LYS A 178 10.07 0.64 1.33
C LYS A 178 8.67 0.50 1.93
N TYR A 179 7.90 1.59 2.03
CA TYR A 179 6.53 1.55 2.55
C TYR A 179 5.50 1.11 1.49
N LEU A 180 5.67 1.52 0.23
CA LEU A 180 4.85 1.06 -0.90
C LEU A 180 4.98 -0.45 -1.15
N GLU A 181 6.16 -1.03 -0.90
CA GLU A 181 6.41 -2.47 -1.01
C GLU A 181 5.86 -3.27 0.19
N ARG A 182 5.88 -2.71 1.41
CA ARG A 182 5.41 -3.40 2.62
C ARG A 182 3.90 -3.25 2.89
N SER A 183 3.33 -2.05 2.71
CA SER A 183 1.95 -1.72 3.12
C SER A 183 1.34 -0.62 2.24
N PHE A 184 1.08 -0.95 0.96
CA PHE A 184 0.57 -0.02 -0.05
C PHE A 184 -0.69 0.75 0.39
N TRP A 185 -1.71 0.07 0.94
CA TRP A 185 -2.98 0.71 1.27
C TRP A 185 -2.91 1.65 2.47
N ASP A 186 -2.08 1.36 3.46
CA ASP A 186 -1.88 2.25 4.61
C ASP A 186 -1.14 3.52 4.19
N TYR A 187 -0.16 3.37 3.29
CA TYR A 187 0.53 4.49 2.66
C TYR A 187 -0.44 5.38 1.86
N VAL A 188 -1.34 4.79 1.07
CA VAL A 188 -2.40 5.52 0.35
C VAL A 188 -3.33 6.25 1.32
N LYS A 189 -3.78 5.59 2.40
CA LYS A 189 -4.65 6.22 3.41
C LYS A 189 -4.00 7.46 4.04
N ASN A 190 -2.73 7.36 4.39
CA ASN A 190 -2.00 8.45 5.05
C ASN A 190 -1.74 9.67 4.15
N ILE A 191 -1.63 9.47 2.83
CA ILE A 191 -1.27 10.51 1.86
C ILE A 191 -2.46 11.10 1.12
N ILE A 192 -3.45 10.25 0.78
CA ILE A 192 -4.60 10.62 -0.05
C ILE A 192 -5.88 10.71 0.78
N ASN A 193 -6.18 9.73 1.64
CA ASN A 193 -7.45 9.67 2.39
C ASN A 193 -7.35 10.21 3.83
N ARG A 194 -6.74 11.38 4.05
CA ARG A 194 -7.00 12.15 5.28
C ARG A 194 -8.39 12.79 5.17
N LYS A 195 -9.44 11.97 5.15
CA LYS A 195 -10.74 12.43 5.64
C LYS A 195 -10.72 12.10 7.11
N ASP A 196 -10.46 13.11 7.95
CA ASP A 196 -10.64 12.97 9.38
C ASP A 196 -12.06 12.46 9.61
N ALA A 197 -12.21 11.43 10.44
CA ALA A 197 -13.53 10.91 10.77
C ALA A 197 -14.33 12.09 11.36
N VAL A 198 -15.45 12.43 10.72
CA VAL A 198 -16.32 13.50 11.20
C VAL A 198 -16.85 13.06 12.55
N LEU A 199 -16.36 13.71 13.61
CA LEU A 199 -16.73 13.38 14.98
C LEU A 199 -18.15 13.86 15.26
N PRO A 200 -18.91 13.11 16.09
CA PRO A 200 -20.19 13.58 16.61
C PRO A 200 -19.97 14.84 17.45
N SER A 201 -20.85 15.81 17.32
CA SER A 201 -20.82 17.08 18.08
C SER A 201 -22.06 17.30 18.93
N PHE A 202 -22.92 16.29 19.04
CA PHE A 202 -24.04 16.27 20.00
C PHE A 202 -23.58 15.80 21.38
N ILE A 203 -24.33 16.21 22.41
CA ILE A 203 -24.09 15.86 23.81
C ILE A 203 -24.64 14.48 24.17
N MET A 204 -24.20 13.94 25.31
CA MET A 204 -24.60 12.60 25.75
C MET A 204 -26.11 12.44 25.98
N THR A 205 -26.79 13.47 26.49
CA THR A 205 -28.24 13.44 26.77
C THR A 205 -29.07 13.28 25.49
N ASP A 206 -28.76 14.02 24.44
CA ASP A 206 -29.40 13.88 23.12
C ASP A 206 -29.18 12.49 22.53
N CYS A 207 -27.97 11.95 22.70
CA CYS A 207 -27.62 10.61 22.28
C CYS A 207 -28.45 9.56 23.03
N LEU A 208 -28.48 9.63 24.36
CA LEU A 208 -29.20 8.70 25.21
C LEU A 208 -30.71 8.76 24.94
N SER A 209 -31.29 9.94 24.83
CA SER A 209 -32.71 10.15 24.50
C SER A 209 -33.07 9.51 23.16
N TYR A 210 -32.28 9.76 22.12
CA TYR A 210 -32.54 9.22 20.79
C TYR A 210 -32.43 7.69 20.76
N PHE A 211 -31.32 7.12 21.26
CA PHE A 211 -31.06 5.68 21.16
C PHE A 211 -31.88 4.86 22.15
N SER A 212 -32.19 5.37 23.34
CA SER A 212 -33.11 4.69 24.27
C SER A 212 -34.50 4.55 23.64
N LYS A 213 -35.00 5.59 22.97
CA LYS A 213 -36.27 5.55 22.26
C LYS A 213 -36.22 4.64 21.02
N SER A 214 -35.11 4.65 20.28
CA SER A 214 -34.93 3.86 19.05
C SER A 214 -34.78 2.36 19.32
N LEU A 215 -34.12 1.99 20.42
CA LEU A 215 -33.85 0.60 20.81
C LEU A 215 -34.93 0.01 21.73
N ALA A 216 -35.84 0.82 22.26
CA ALA A 216 -36.92 0.37 23.14
C ALA A 216 -37.85 -0.66 22.46
N LYS A 217 -38.36 -1.59 23.28
CA LYS A 217 -39.43 -2.52 22.86
C LYS A 217 -40.71 -1.71 22.65
N ILE A 218 -41.17 -1.63 21.41
CA ILE A 218 -42.52 -1.12 21.11
C ILE A 218 -43.49 -2.29 21.23
N ASN A 219 -44.44 -2.22 22.18
CA ASN A 219 -45.45 -3.27 22.45
C ASN A 219 -44.85 -4.67 22.71
N PRO A 220 -44.24 -4.91 23.89
CA PRO A 220 -43.53 -6.15 24.21
C PRO A 220 -44.40 -7.42 24.10
N ASN A 221 -45.71 -7.29 24.29
CA ASN A 221 -46.68 -8.40 24.25
C ASN A 221 -47.23 -8.67 22.84
N LYS A 222 -46.81 -7.92 21.80
CA LYS A 222 -47.28 -8.16 20.44
C LYS A 222 -46.71 -9.48 19.92
N LEU A 223 -47.59 -10.44 19.70
CA LEU A 223 -47.28 -11.72 19.07
C LEU A 223 -47.57 -11.62 17.57
N PHE A 224 -46.63 -12.07 16.75
CA PHE A 224 -46.78 -12.08 15.30
C PHE A 224 -47.32 -13.44 14.88
N VAL A 225 -48.62 -13.54 14.64
CA VAL A 225 -49.18 -14.72 13.98
C VAL A 225 -49.03 -14.54 12.48
N ILE A 226 -48.57 -15.59 11.80
CA ILE A 226 -48.39 -15.59 10.35
C ILE A 226 -49.78 -15.48 9.71
N PRO A 227 -50.06 -14.41 8.93
CA PRO A 227 -51.36 -14.23 8.33
C PRO A 227 -51.68 -15.34 7.32
N SER A 228 -52.96 -15.71 7.19
CA SER A 228 -53.42 -16.77 6.29
C SER A 228 -53.12 -16.50 4.81
N TRP A 229 -52.89 -15.24 4.42
CA TRP A 229 -52.52 -14.88 3.06
C TRP A 229 -51.04 -15.14 2.73
N ILE A 230 -50.18 -15.36 3.73
CA ILE A 230 -48.79 -15.81 3.53
C ILE A 230 -48.80 -17.31 3.27
N PRO A 231 -48.30 -17.79 2.12
CA PRO A 231 -48.27 -19.22 1.81
C PRO A 231 -47.44 -20.00 2.83
N LYS A 232 -47.91 -21.18 3.27
CA LYS A 232 -47.10 -22.08 4.10
C LYS A 232 -45.97 -22.69 3.26
N LEU A 233 -44.80 -22.87 3.87
CA LEU A 233 -43.71 -23.63 3.26
C LEU A 233 -44.02 -25.12 3.25
N SER A 234 -43.40 -25.85 2.33
CA SER A 234 -43.45 -27.32 2.32
C SER A 234 -42.65 -27.89 3.48
N ASP A 235 -43.00 -29.08 3.93
CA ASP A 235 -42.24 -29.78 4.97
C ASP A 235 -40.77 -29.99 4.55
N PRO A 236 -39.82 -29.94 5.50
CA PRO A 236 -38.40 -30.06 5.18
C PRO A 236 -38.06 -31.46 4.66
N ALA A 237 -37.48 -31.53 3.47
CA ALA A 237 -36.96 -32.75 2.87
C ALA A 237 -35.66 -33.23 3.56
N VAL A 238 -34.84 -32.29 4.02
CA VAL A 238 -33.61 -32.55 4.78
C VAL A 238 -33.79 -32.00 6.19
N GLN A 239 -33.68 -32.87 7.19
CA GLN A 239 -33.79 -32.48 8.59
C GLN A 239 -32.61 -31.61 9.04
N PHE A 240 -32.85 -30.77 10.04
CA PHE A 240 -31.81 -29.91 10.61
C PHE A 240 -30.79 -30.74 11.40
N ASN A 241 -29.50 -30.52 11.17
CA ASN A 241 -28.46 -31.15 11.98
C ASN A 241 -28.33 -30.44 13.33
N LEU A 242 -28.78 -31.10 14.40
CA LEU A 242 -28.71 -30.59 15.77
C LEU A 242 -27.33 -30.76 16.43
N ASP A 243 -26.43 -31.50 15.79
CA ASP A 243 -25.09 -31.72 16.32
C ASP A 243 -24.32 -30.39 16.44
N PRO A 244 -23.56 -30.21 17.53
CA PRO A 244 -22.74 -29.04 17.72
C PRO A 244 -21.63 -28.93 16.66
N PRO A 245 -21.18 -27.71 16.34
CA PRO A 245 -20.19 -27.50 15.30
C PRO A 245 -18.85 -28.14 15.65
N THR A 246 -18.26 -28.84 14.68
CA THR A 246 -16.97 -29.51 14.84
C THR A 246 -15.81 -28.52 14.93
N TYR A 247 -14.69 -28.95 15.53
CA TYR A 247 -13.44 -28.17 15.57
C TYR A 247 -12.97 -27.68 14.19
N GLN A 248 -13.17 -28.49 13.13
CA GLN A 248 -12.81 -28.11 11.77
C GLN A 248 -13.70 -26.98 11.23
N GLN A 249 -15.01 -27.03 11.49
CA GLN A 249 -15.95 -25.98 11.08
C GLN A 249 -15.61 -24.65 11.78
N ILE A 250 -15.35 -24.68 13.09
CA ILE A 250 -14.95 -23.51 13.88
C ILE A 250 -13.60 -22.96 13.38
N THR A 251 -12.62 -23.84 13.14
CA THR A 251 -11.32 -23.44 12.59
C THR A 251 -11.46 -22.78 11.23
N ASN A 252 -12.34 -23.28 10.36
CA ASN A 252 -12.63 -22.69 9.06
C ASN A 252 -13.26 -21.29 9.19
N VAL A 253 -14.15 -21.09 10.16
CA VAL A 253 -14.71 -19.76 10.50
C VAL A 253 -13.61 -18.81 10.94
N ILE A 254 -12.79 -19.20 11.93
CA ILE A 254 -11.70 -18.38 12.47
C ILE A 254 -10.70 -17.98 11.38
N ARG A 255 -10.33 -18.93 10.50
CA ARG A 255 -9.40 -18.66 9.37
C ARG A 255 -9.97 -17.65 8.38
N LYS A 256 -11.28 -17.74 8.07
CA LYS A 256 -11.98 -16.83 7.14
C LYS A 256 -12.19 -15.42 7.72
N MET A 257 -12.27 -15.27 9.04
CA MET A 257 -12.44 -13.96 9.69
C MET A 257 -11.26 -13.02 9.41
N LYS A 258 -11.54 -11.73 9.25
CA LYS A 258 -10.52 -10.71 8.94
C LYS A 258 -9.69 -10.38 10.18
N SER A 259 -8.37 -10.52 10.10
CA SER A 259 -7.45 -10.17 11.20
C SER A 259 -7.35 -8.67 11.48
N SER A 260 -7.95 -7.84 10.63
CA SER A 260 -8.03 -6.39 10.79
C SER A 260 -9.29 -5.92 11.52
N GLY A 261 -10.18 -6.83 11.91
CA GLY A 261 -11.39 -6.47 12.65
C GLY A 261 -11.04 -5.87 14.01
N SER A 262 -11.76 -4.82 14.40
CA SER A 262 -11.61 -4.17 15.71
C SER A 262 -12.12 -5.10 16.82
N PRO A 263 -11.44 -5.16 17.97
CA PRO A 263 -11.91 -5.91 19.13
C PRO A 263 -13.07 -5.15 19.81
N CYS A 264 -13.79 -5.84 20.71
CA CYS A 264 -14.76 -5.16 21.56
C CYS A 264 -14.01 -4.33 22.62
N PRO A 265 -14.39 -3.08 22.89
CA PRO A 265 -13.77 -2.27 23.96
C PRO A 265 -13.84 -2.89 25.36
N LEU A 266 -14.82 -3.79 25.63
CA LEU A 266 -14.97 -4.47 26.92
C LEU A 266 -13.91 -5.55 27.15
N ASP A 267 -13.52 -6.28 26.10
CA ASP A 267 -12.63 -7.45 26.20
C ASP A 267 -11.24 -7.23 25.58
N GLN A 268 -11.13 -6.33 24.60
CA GLN A 268 -9.94 -6.05 23.78
C GLN A 268 -9.30 -7.30 23.14
N LEU A 269 -10.08 -8.36 22.93
CA LEU A 269 -9.59 -9.62 22.37
C LEU A 269 -9.54 -9.54 20.84
N SER A 270 -8.42 -9.98 20.25
CA SER A 270 -8.25 -10.03 18.79
C SER A 270 -8.36 -11.45 18.24
N ILE A 271 -8.92 -11.58 17.02
CA ILE A 271 -9.03 -12.88 16.32
C ILE A 271 -7.64 -13.48 16.04
N ILE A 272 -6.60 -12.64 16.04
CA ILE A 272 -5.20 -13.05 15.88
C ILE A 272 -4.82 -14.07 16.97
N SER A 273 -5.26 -13.86 18.22
CA SER A 273 -4.97 -14.77 19.34
C SER A 273 -5.51 -16.18 19.07
N PHE A 274 -6.75 -16.27 18.57
CA PHE A 274 -7.36 -17.55 18.18
C PHE A 274 -6.79 -18.15 16.89
N LYS A 275 -6.18 -17.35 16.01
CA LYS A 275 -5.51 -17.88 14.81
C LYS A 275 -4.19 -18.56 15.13
N HIS A 276 -3.40 -17.99 16.04
CA HIS A 276 -2.07 -18.47 16.37
C HIS A 276 -2.08 -19.50 17.51
N CYS A 277 -2.87 -19.30 18.57
CA CYS A 277 -2.98 -20.28 19.66
C CYS A 277 -3.96 -21.39 19.30
N LEU A 278 -3.48 -22.62 19.23
CA LEU A 278 -4.30 -23.82 19.00
C LEU A 278 -5.17 -24.15 20.21
N TYR A 279 -4.62 -24.01 21.42
CA TYR A 279 -5.34 -24.36 22.65
C TYR A 279 -6.53 -23.43 22.92
N LEU A 280 -6.40 -22.14 22.61
CA LEU A 280 -7.53 -21.22 22.67
C LEU A 280 -8.67 -21.62 21.72
N ARG A 281 -8.35 -22.27 20.59
CA ARG A 281 -9.38 -22.78 19.66
C ARG A 281 -10.06 -24.03 20.19
N THR A 282 -9.31 -24.93 20.82
CA THR A 282 -9.89 -26.15 21.42
C THR A 282 -10.81 -25.76 22.58
N TYR A 283 -10.35 -24.90 23.48
CA TYR A 283 -11.17 -24.42 24.60
C TYR A 283 -12.40 -23.64 24.12
N LEU A 284 -12.28 -22.77 23.11
CA LEU A 284 -13.44 -22.10 22.51
C LEU A 284 -14.42 -23.10 21.86
N THR A 285 -13.92 -24.20 21.30
CA THR A 285 -14.76 -25.25 20.71
C THR A 285 -15.57 -25.97 21.78
N GLU A 286 -14.96 -26.29 22.91
CA GLU A 286 -15.64 -26.87 24.07
C GLU A 286 -16.74 -25.92 24.58
N LEU A 287 -16.42 -24.64 24.79
CA LEU A 287 -17.43 -23.64 25.19
C LEU A 287 -18.59 -23.52 24.20
N ILE A 288 -18.30 -23.49 22.90
CA ILE A 288 -19.34 -23.43 21.87
C ILE A 288 -20.20 -24.70 21.89
N HIS A 289 -19.60 -25.86 22.11
CA HIS A 289 -20.30 -27.13 22.24
C HIS A 289 -21.26 -27.12 23.44
N ASP A 290 -20.79 -26.67 24.60
CA ASP A 290 -21.60 -26.62 25.82
C ASP A 290 -22.74 -25.58 25.73
N ILE A 291 -22.48 -24.42 25.12
CA ILE A 291 -23.51 -23.41 24.84
C ILE A 291 -24.54 -23.93 23.82
N TRP A 292 -24.06 -24.66 22.81
CA TRP A 292 -24.94 -25.27 21.80
C TRP A 292 -25.86 -26.30 22.44
N LEU A 293 -25.37 -27.16 23.34
CA LEU A 293 -26.18 -28.18 24.01
C LEU A 293 -27.11 -27.59 25.08
N SER A 294 -26.64 -26.63 25.87
CA SER A 294 -27.44 -25.99 26.93
C SER A 294 -28.54 -25.06 26.40
N GLY A 295 -28.44 -24.63 25.14
CA GLY A 295 -29.41 -23.75 24.51
C GLY A 295 -29.34 -22.28 24.97
N THR A 296 -28.48 -21.96 25.94
CA THR A 296 -28.49 -20.65 26.61
C THR A 296 -27.19 -19.89 26.36
N VAL A 297 -27.31 -18.67 25.83
CA VAL A 297 -26.17 -17.78 25.59
C VAL A 297 -25.76 -17.08 26.91
N PRO A 298 -24.48 -17.13 27.31
CA PRO A 298 -23.97 -16.51 28.54
C PRO A 298 -24.10 -14.98 28.54
N THR A 299 -24.30 -14.38 29.72
CA THR A 299 -24.56 -12.93 29.88
C THR A 299 -23.38 -12.07 29.47
N GLU A 300 -22.15 -12.55 29.68
CA GLU A 300 -20.92 -11.87 29.23
C GLU A 300 -20.86 -11.66 27.71
N TRP A 301 -21.47 -12.56 26.92
CA TRP A 301 -21.55 -12.39 25.47
C TRP A 301 -22.70 -11.46 25.05
N LYS A 302 -23.66 -11.20 25.95
CA LYS A 302 -24.81 -10.31 25.67
C LYS A 302 -24.53 -8.83 25.93
N ARG A 303 -23.29 -8.46 26.26
CA ARG A 303 -22.85 -7.08 26.45
C ARG A 303 -21.91 -6.66 25.32
N ALA A 304 -22.16 -5.51 24.70
CA ALA A 304 -21.33 -5.00 23.60
C ALA A 304 -21.26 -3.47 23.56
N CYS A 305 -20.30 -2.92 22.81
CA CYS A 305 -20.18 -1.48 22.61
C CYS A 305 -20.54 -1.08 21.19
N THR A 306 -21.29 0.01 21.02
CA THR A 306 -21.71 0.54 19.74
C THR A 306 -20.92 1.78 19.39
N ILE A 307 -20.31 1.79 18.19
CA ILE A 307 -19.61 2.94 17.62
C ILE A 307 -20.47 3.62 16.57
N LEU A 308 -20.32 4.94 16.43
CA LEU A 308 -21.10 5.75 15.48
C LEU A 308 -20.27 6.10 14.24
N ILE A 309 -20.79 5.77 13.07
CA ILE A 309 -20.18 6.10 11.78
C ILE A 309 -21.06 7.14 11.06
N HIS A 310 -20.50 8.32 10.77
CA HIS A 310 -21.23 9.37 10.06
C HIS A 310 -21.67 8.90 8.66
N LYS A 311 -22.95 9.07 8.33
CA LYS A 311 -23.51 8.71 7.01
C LYS A 311 -23.46 9.89 6.04
N LYS A 312 -24.17 10.97 6.38
CA LYS A 312 -24.35 12.22 5.61
C LYS A 312 -25.13 13.23 6.45
N GLY A 313 -25.07 14.52 6.09
CA GLY A 313 -25.78 15.58 6.81
C GLY A 313 -25.01 16.12 8.02
N ASN A 314 -25.70 16.88 8.87
CA ASN A 314 -25.08 17.56 10.02
C ASN A 314 -24.62 16.54 11.08
N ASN A 315 -23.46 16.81 11.69
CA ASN A 315 -22.84 15.96 12.73
C ASN A 315 -23.42 16.18 14.15
N ASN A 316 -24.34 17.13 14.32
CA ASN A 316 -25.11 17.35 15.57
C ASN A 316 -26.36 16.45 15.69
N ASP A 317 -26.77 15.72 14.65
CA ASP A 317 -27.98 14.88 14.69
C ASP A 317 -27.59 13.40 14.78
N PRO A 318 -27.92 12.68 15.88
CA PRO A 318 -27.67 11.24 16.02
C PRO A 318 -28.26 10.39 14.88
N SER A 319 -29.35 10.81 14.24
CA SER A 319 -30.01 10.07 13.15
C SER A 319 -29.15 9.95 11.88
N ASN A 320 -28.20 10.89 11.71
CA ASN A 320 -27.24 10.93 10.61
C ASN A 320 -26.05 10.00 10.82
N PHE A 321 -25.99 9.28 11.95
CA PHE A 321 -24.96 8.27 12.23
C PHE A 321 -25.51 6.85 12.03
N ARG A 322 -24.61 5.92 11.76
CA ARG A 322 -24.87 4.47 11.74
C ARG A 322 -24.32 3.86 13.03
N PRO A 323 -25.17 3.26 13.88
CA PRO A 323 -24.69 2.50 15.02
C PRO A 323 -24.13 1.15 14.55
N ILE A 324 -22.86 0.86 14.85
CA ILE A 324 -22.24 -0.44 14.62
C ILE A 324 -21.84 -1.04 15.96
N THR A 325 -22.46 -2.16 16.31
CA THR A 325 -22.22 -2.88 17.56
C THR A 325 -20.99 -3.79 17.40
N LEU A 326 -20.03 -3.62 18.29
CA LEU A 326 -18.79 -4.38 18.39
C LEU A 326 -18.95 -5.46 19.44
N GLU A 327 -19.33 -6.65 19.00
CA GLU A 327 -19.41 -7.85 19.84
C GLU A 327 -18.04 -8.48 20.07
N SER A 328 -17.96 -9.26 21.16
CA SER A 328 -16.82 -10.11 21.49
C SER A 328 -16.53 -11.10 20.37
N ILE A 329 -15.25 -11.43 20.21
CA ILE A 329 -14.82 -12.35 19.15
C ILE A 329 -15.34 -13.78 19.35
N PRO A 330 -15.32 -14.35 20.57
CA PRO A 330 -15.96 -15.63 20.84
C PRO A 330 -17.43 -15.67 20.38
N LEU A 331 -18.21 -14.62 20.68
CA LEU A 331 -19.60 -14.52 20.22
C LEU A 331 -19.70 -14.50 18.68
N LYS A 332 -18.89 -13.70 18.00
CA LYS A 332 -18.90 -13.65 16.51
C LYS A 332 -18.57 -15.00 15.87
N VAL A 333 -17.70 -15.79 16.50
CA VAL A 333 -17.37 -17.15 16.04
C VAL A 333 -18.58 -18.07 16.23
N PHE A 334 -19.23 -18.00 17.39
CA PHE A 334 -20.46 -18.72 17.69
C PHE A 334 -21.60 -18.37 16.71
N THR A 335 -21.93 -17.09 16.54
CA THR A 335 -23.01 -16.65 15.65
C THR A 335 -22.69 -16.94 14.18
N SER A 336 -21.42 -16.96 13.78
CA SER A 336 -21.00 -17.43 12.46
C SER A 336 -21.24 -18.92 12.25
N CYS A 337 -21.02 -19.75 13.27
CA CYS A 337 -21.31 -21.19 13.21
C CYS A 337 -22.82 -21.43 13.13
N LEU A 338 -23.59 -20.74 13.99
CA LEU A 338 -25.05 -20.78 14.00
C LEU A 338 -25.64 -20.34 12.66
N ARG A 339 -25.14 -19.24 12.08
CA ARG A 339 -25.53 -18.79 10.74
C ARG A 339 -25.27 -19.88 9.70
N ASN A 340 -24.10 -20.50 9.71
CA ASN A 340 -23.77 -21.51 8.69
C ASN A 340 -24.70 -22.73 8.81
N ALA A 341 -25.01 -23.19 10.03
CA ALA A 341 -25.93 -24.29 10.26
C ALA A 341 -27.35 -23.96 9.76
N VAL A 342 -27.89 -22.79 10.16
CA VAL A 342 -29.21 -22.32 9.71
C VAL A 342 -29.25 -22.12 8.20
N TYR A 343 -28.25 -21.47 7.62
CA TYR A 343 -28.20 -21.24 6.18
C TYR A 343 -28.13 -22.55 5.38
N SER A 344 -27.31 -23.51 5.82
CA SER A 344 -27.20 -24.82 5.16
C SER A 344 -28.55 -25.55 5.15
N PHE A 345 -29.29 -25.56 6.26
CA PHE A 345 -30.63 -26.15 6.33
C PHE A 345 -31.62 -25.45 5.39
N LEU A 346 -31.65 -24.11 5.41
CA LEU A 346 -32.54 -23.32 4.57
C LEU A 346 -32.25 -23.52 3.07
N ALA A 347 -30.97 -23.58 2.70
CA ALA A 347 -30.53 -23.77 1.31
C ALA A 347 -30.83 -25.19 0.81
N SER A 348 -30.58 -26.21 1.62
CA SER A 348 -30.87 -27.62 1.26
C SER A 348 -32.36 -27.88 1.04
N ASN A 349 -33.24 -27.14 1.72
CA ASN A 349 -34.70 -27.26 1.58
C ASN A 349 -35.33 -26.24 0.62
N ASN A 350 -34.53 -25.40 -0.06
CA ASN A 350 -35.01 -24.30 -0.91
C ASN A 350 -35.98 -23.33 -0.22
N PHE A 351 -35.83 -23.13 1.09
CA PHE A 351 -36.70 -22.24 1.86
C PHE A 351 -36.38 -20.76 1.65
N VAL A 352 -35.22 -20.41 1.10
CA VAL A 352 -34.84 -19.03 0.79
C VAL A 352 -34.87 -18.79 -0.71
N GLU A 353 -35.58 -17.75 -1.15
CA GLU A 353 -35.72 -17.41 -2.56
C GLU A 353 -34.56 -16.53 -3.07
N HIS A 354 -33.60 -17.18 -3.72
CA HIS A 354 -32.39 -16.54 -4.26
C HIS A 354 -32.60 -15.79 -5.58
N ASN A 355 -33.75 -15.98 -6.26
CA ASN A 355 -34.02 -15.26 -7.51
C ASN A 355 -34.42 -13.80 -7.28
N ILE A 356 -35.09 -13.52 -6.15
CA ILE A 356 -35.62 -12.19 -5.80
C ILE A 356 -34.72 -11.48 -4.79
N GLN A 357 -34.40 -12.12 -3.65
CA GLN A 357 -33.49 -11.56 -2.64
C GLN A 357 -32.05 -11.95 -2.96
N LYS A 358 -31.25 -10.95 -3.30
CA LYS A 358 -29.81 -11.14 -3.59
C LYS A 358 -28.89 -10.43 -2.59
N GLY A 359 -29.44 -9.65 -1.67
CA GLY A 359 -28.70 -9.06 -0.56
C GLY A 359 -28.26 -10.12 0.45
N PHE A 360 -27.06 -9.97 1.02
CA PHE A 360 -26.47 -10.87 2.04
C PHE A 360 -26.49 -12.37 1.71
N THR A 361 -26.64 -12.74 0.44
CA THR A 361 -26.69 -14.13 0.01
C THR A 361 -25.30 -14.57 -0.46
N PRO A 362 -24.77 -15.70 0.04
CA PRO A 362 -23.43 -16.15 -0.32
C PRO A 362 -23.35 -16.53 -1.81
N ASN A 363 -22.19 -16.28 -2.41
CA ASN A 363 -21.84 -16.65 -3.79
C ASN A 363 -22.70 -16.02 -4.91
N LEU A 364 -23.53 -15.01 -4.63
CA LEU A 364 -24.29 -14.28 -5.65
C LEU A 364 -23.72 -12.89 -5.89
N SER A 365 -23.63 -12.49 -7.16
CA SER A 365 -23.24 -11.14 -7.56
C SER A 365 -24.48 -10.24 -7.69
N GLY A 366 -25.29 -10.17 -6.63
CA GLY A 366 -26.65 -9.61 -6.65
C GLY A 366 -26.76 -8.19 -7.21
N THR A 367 -25.81 -7.32 -6.88
CA THR A 367 -25.78 -5.93 -7.40
C THR A 367 -25.58 -5.88 -8.91
N LEU A 368 -24.70 -6.73 -9.45
CA LEU A 368 -24.44 -6.81 -10.89
C LEU A 368 -25.63 -7.39 -11.64
N GLU A 369 -26.25 -8.44 -11.09
CA GLU A 369 -27.40 -9.09 -11.72
C GLU A 369 -28.62 -8.16 -11.77
N HIS A 370 -29.03 -7.55 -10.65
CA HIS A 370 -30.19 -6.66 -10.62
C HIS A 370 -29.99 -5.42 -11.49
N THR A 371 -28.80 -4.81 -11.46
CA THR A 371 -28.53 -3.62 -12.29
C THR A 371 -28.48 -3.95 -13.77
N ALA A 372 -27.96 -5.12 -14.16
CA ALA A 372 -27.97 -5.57 -15.55
C ALA A 372 -29.39 -5.91 -16.05
N GLN A 373 -30.18 -6.60 -15.24
CA GLN A 373 -31.57 -6.90 -15.55
C GLN A 373 -32.42 -5.62 -15.67
N MET A 374 -32.29 -4.68 -14.72
CA MET A 374 -32.96 -3.38 -14.79
C MET A 374 -32.63 -2.62 -16.08
N ALA A 375 -31.35 -2.57 -16.45
CA ALA A 375 -30.91 -1.89 -17.68
C ALA A 375 -31.50 -2.54 -18.94
N ASP A 376 -31.62 -3.87 -18.97
CA ASP A 376 -32.21 -4.60 -20.09
C ASP A 376 -33.74 -4.40 -20.15
N ILE A 377 -34.44 -4.34 -19.00
CA ILE A 377 -35.87 -4.03 -18.92
C ILE A 377 -36.16 -2.67 -19.53
N ILE A 378 -35.45 -1.62 -19.10
CA ILE A 378 -35.62 -0.26 -19.62
C ILE A 378 -35.32 -0.20 -21.12
N ASN A 379 -34.22 -0.82 -21.56
CA ASN A 379 -33.85 -0.86 -22.99
C ASN A 379 -34.88 -1.59 -23.86
N LYS A 380 -35.36 -2.76 -23.42
CA LYS A 380 -36.38 -3.53 -24.16
C LYS A 380 -37.73 -2.82 -24.15
N ALA A 381 -38.13 -2.20 -23.05
CA ALA A 381 -39.35 -1.38 -22.99
C ALA A 381 -39.31 -0.27 -24.04
N ARG A 382 -38.18 0.43 -24.14
CA ARG A 382 -37.95 1.48 -25.13
C ARG A 382 -37.97 0.96 -26.58
N ILE A 383 -37.14 -0.05 -26.90
CA ILE A 383 -36.95 -0.56 -28.27
C ILE A 383 -38.18 -1.32 -28.78
N ARG A 384 -38.79 -2.15 -27.94
CA ARG A 384 -39.95 -3.00 -28.32
C ARG A 384 -41.29 -2.34 -28.06
N GLN A 385 -41.31 -1.05 -27.74
CA GLN A 385 -42.52 -0.27 -27.48
C GLN A 385 -43.45 -0.91 -26.45
N ARG A 386 -42.89 -1.31 -25.30
CA ARG A 386 -43.66 -1.87 -24.18
C ARG A 386 -43.74 -0.86 -23.05
N SER A 387 -44.86 -0.86 -22.34
CA SER A 387 -45.00 -0.09 -21.12
C SER A 387 -44.25 -0.78 -19.98
N VAL A 388 -43.62 0.03 -19.11
CA VAL A 388 -43.05 -0.43 -17.85
C VAL A 388 -43.20 0.65 -16.78
N VAL A 389 -43.47 0.23 -15.54
CA VAL A 389 -43.53 1.09 -14.35
C VAL A 389 -42.57 0.50 -13.33
N ILE A 390 -41.65 1.35 -12.85
CA ILE A 390 -40.63 1.01 -11.87
C ILE A 390 -40.86 1.87 -10.63
N THR A 391 -40.96 1.25 -9.47
CA THR A 391 -41.07 1.94 -8.18
C THR A 391 -39.93 1.49 -7.29
N LEU A 392 -39.09 2.45 -6.88
CA LEU A 392 -38.03 2.24 -5.89
C LEU A 392 -38.58 2.48 -4.49
N LEU A 393 -38.30 1.57 -3.57
CA LEU A 393 -38.77 1.60 -2.19
C LEU A 393 -37.59 1.71 -1.23
N ASP A 394 -37.74 2.57 -0.22
CA ASP A 394 -36.80 2.77 0.88
C ASP A 394 -37.54 2.57 2.21
N LEU A 395 -36.91 1.90 3.17
CA LEU A 395 -37.44 1.68 4.50
C LEU A 395 -36.71 2.53 5.53
N LYS A 396 -37.45 3.06 6.51
CA LYS A 396 -36.84 3.81 7.62
C LYS A 396 -36.15 2.82 8.55
N ASN A 397 -34.85 3.03 8.82
CA ASN A 397 -34.07 2.25 9.79
C ASN A 397 -34.33 0.72 9.76
N ALA A 398 -34.37 0.10 8.57
CA ALA A 398 -34.90 -1.25 8.37
C ALA A 398 -34.38 -2.31 9.36
N PHE A 399 -33.08 -2.32 9.63
CA PHE A 399 -32.48 -3.24 10.60
C PHE A 399 -32.90 -2.97 12.05
N GLY A 400 -33.07 -1.70 12.43
CA GLY A 400 -33.50 -1.30 13.78
C GLY A 400 -34.99 -1.49 14.03
N GLU A 401 -35.80 -1.66 12.99
CA GLU A 401 -37.26 -1.79 13.10
C GLU A 401 -37.77 -3.23 13.28
N ILE A 402 -36.94 -4.26 13.11
CA ILE A 402 -37.39 -5.65 13.25
C ILE A 402 -37.71 -5.99 14.71
N HIS A 403 -38.92 -6.49 14.98
CA HIS A 403 -39.31 -6.95 16.32
C HIS A 403 -38.70 -8.32 16.65
N HIS A 404 -38.26 -8.55 17.91
CA HIS A 404 -37.69 -9.84 18.30
C HIS A 404 -38.72 -10.98 18.25
N ASN A 405 -39.95 -10.72 18.68
CA ASN A 405 -41.07 -11.68 18.52
C ASN A 405 -41.35 -12.03 17.05
N LEU A 406 -41.16 -11.09 16.11
CA LEU A 406 -41.30 -11.36 14.68
C LEU A 406 -40.22 -12.36 14.22
N ILE A 407 -38.98 -12.23 14.70
CA ILE A 407 -37.91 -13.19 14.41
C ILE A 407 -38.33 -14.59 14.86
N GLN A 408 -38.91 -14.74 16.06
CA GLN A 408 -39.38 -16.04 16.55
C GLN A 408 -40.45 -16.66 15.65
N SER A 409 -41.49 -15.90 15.31
CA SER A 409 -42.54 -16.36 14.39
C SER A 409 -42.02 -16.72 12.99
N VAL A 410 -40.99 -16.01 12.53
CA VAL A 410 -40.33 -16.30 11.25
C VAL A 410 -39.48 -17.56 11.33
N LEU A 411 -38.83 -17.86 12.46
CA LEU A 411 -38.12 -19.12 12.65
C LEU A 411 -39.09 -20.31 12.65
N ASP A 412 -40.27 -20.15 13.26
CA ASP A 412 -41.36 -21.14 13.19
C ASP A 412 -41.83 -21.38 11.76
N TYR A 413 -42.03 -20.30 11.00
CA TYR A 413 -42.42 -20.39 9.58
C TYR A 413 -41.45 -21.21 8.73
N HIS A 414 -40.14 -21.13 9.02
CA HIS A 414 -39.09 -21.83 8.27
C HIS A 414 -38.75 -23.22 8.82
N HIS A 415 -39.58 -23.78 9.73
CA HIS A 415 -39.37 -25.11 10.32
C HIS A 415 -38.03 -25.25 11.07
N ILE A 416 -37.53 -24.16 11.69
CA ILE A 416 -36.34 -24.24 12.53
C ILE A 416 -36.67 -24.99 13.84
N PRO A 417 -35.86 -25.98 14.26
CA PRO A 417 -36.12 -26.74 15.48
C PRO A 417 -36.20 -25.87 16.74
N ASP A 418 -37.02 -26.29 17.71
CA ASP A 418 -37.24 -25.58 18.99
C ASP A 418 -35.94 -25.27 19.73
N HIS A 419 -35.00 -26.22 19.74
CA HIS A 419 -33.70 -26.04 20.36
C HIS A 419 -32.92 -24.83 19.80
N ILE A 420 -32.86 -24.72 18.47
CA ILE A 420 -32.15 -23.62 17.79
C ILE A 420 -32.90 -22.30 17.94
N LYS A 421 -34.24 -22.34 17.94
CA LYS A 421 -35.06 -21.16 18.25
C LYS A 421 -34.78 -20.63 19.65
N PHE A 422 -34.65 -21.52 20.62
CA PHE A 422 -34.30 -21.16 21.99
C PHE A 422 -32.91 -20.53 22.09
N VAL A 423 -31.91 -21.07 21.38
CA VAL A 423 -30.57 -20.44 21.29
C VAL A 423 -30.65 -19.02 20.74
N ILE A 424 -31.35 -18.82 19.62
CA ILE A 424 -31.50 -17.49 19.01
C ILE A 424 -32.30 -16.55 19.92
N LYS A 425 -33.37 -17.04 20.56
CA LYS A 425 -34.13 -16.28 21.55
C LYS A 425 -33.25 -15.84 22.71
N SER A 426 -32.43 -16.74 23.24
CA SER A 426 -31.48 -16.44 24.31
C SER A 426 -30.45 -15.39 23.89
N LEU A 427 -30.00 -15.38 22.63
CA LEU A 427 -29.05 -14.38 22.13
C LEU A 427 -29.61 -12.96 22.16
N TYR A 428 -30.87 -12.79 21.73
CA TYR A 428 -31.53 -11.48 21.66
C TYR A 428 -32.17 -11.03 22.99
N THR A 429 -32.45 -11.96 23.90
CA THR A 429 -33.06 -11.64 25.20
C THR A 429 -32.03 -11.00 26.14
N ASP A 430 -32.36 -9.82 26.67
CA ASP A 430 -31.55 -9.02 27.59
C ASP A 430 -30.16 -8.64 27.04
N PHE A 431 -30.06 -8.48 25.72
CA PHE A 431 -28.84 -7.96 25.09
C PHE A 431 -28.67 -6.47 25.43
N GLN A 432 -27.50 -6.08 25.94
CA GLN A 432 -27.20 -4.72 26.37
C GLN A 432 -26.08 -4.10 25.53
N THR A 433 -26.22 -2.81 25.21
CA THR A 433 -25.19 -2.06 24.51
C THR A 433 -24.96 -0.67 25.09
N SER A 434 -23.70 -0.23 25.10
CA SER A 434 -23.30 1.15 25.43
C SER A 434 -22.74 1.84 24.18
N ILE A 435 -23.07 3.10 23.96
CA ILE A 435 -22.55 3.90 22.84
C ILE A 435 -21.27 4.58 23.28
N ILE A 436 -20.22 4.43 22.48
CA ILE A 436 -18.90 5.00 22.74
C ILE A 436 -18.55 6.00 21.63
N THR A 437 -18.25 7.23 22.03
CA THR A 437 -17.69 8.28 21.17
C THR A 437 -16.25 8.57 21.58
N SER A 438 -15.59 9.55 20.94
CA SER A 438 -14.26 10.03 21.38
C SER A 438 -14.32 10.91 22.63
N GLU A 439 -15.52 11.35 23.03
CA GLU A 439 -15.72 12.35 24.09
C GLU A 439 -16.47 11.77 25.30
N PHE A 440 -17.41 10.84 25.10
CA PHE A 440 -18.23 10.27 26.17
C PHE A 440 -18.63 8.81 25.90
N ARG A 441 -19.16 8.15 26.94
CA ARG A 441 -19.79 6.82 26.91
C ARG A 441 -21.18 6.88 27.56
N THR A 442 -22.14 6.10 27.06
CA THR A 442 -23.46 5.99 27.70
C THR A 442 -23.51 4.85 28.73
N PRO A 443 -24.46 4.84 29.68
CA PRO A 443 -24.79 3.63 30.43
C PRO A 443 -25.27 2.51 29.49
N PHE A 444 -25.29 1.27 30.00
CA PHE A 444 -25.84 0.14 29.24
C PHE A 444 -27.33 0.33 28.98
N MET A 445 -27.72 0.21 27.70
CA MET A 445 -29.10 0.21 27.25
C MET A 445 -29.48 -1.17 26.74
N THR A 446 -30.65 -1.66 27.12
CA THR A 446 -31.17 -2.92 26.60
C THR A 446 -31.66 -2.75 25.16
N VAL A 447 -31.19 -3.61 24.27
CA VAL A 447 -31.65 -3.68 22.88
C VAL A 447 -32.97 -4.46 22.87
N GLY A 448 -34.07 -3.72 22.81
CA GLY A 448 -35.42 -4.28 22.77
C GLY A 448 -35.95 -4.57 21.37
N ARG A 449 -35.42 -3.88 20.36
CA ARG A 449 -35.86 -3.96 18.98
C ARG A 449 -34.67 -3.89 18.03
N GLY A 450 -34.85 -4.47 16.86
CA GLY A 450 -33.87 -4.49 15.78
C GLY A 450 -32.95 -5.69 15.84
N VAL A 451 -32.33 -5.99 14.71
CA VAL A 451 -31.23 -6.95 14.65
C VAL A 451 -29.90 -6.27 14.99
N LEU A 452 -28.98 -7.01 15.61
CA LEU A 452 -27.68 -6.51 16.05
C LEU A 452 -26.82 -6.13 14.83
N GLN A 453 -26.58 -4.83 14.62
CA GLN A 453 -25.82 -4.32 13.48
C GLN A 453 -24.32 -4.54 13.69
N GLY A 454 -23.75 -5.55 13.03
CA GLY A 454 -22.35 -5.94 13.21
C GLY A 454 -22.19 -7.45 13.45
N ASP A 455 -23.28 -8.10 13.88
CA ASP A 455 -23.36 -9.54 14.03
C ASP A 455 -23.32 -10.27 12.68
N CYS A 456 -22.81 -11.50 12.70
CA CYS A 456 -22.75 -12.41 11.58
C CYS A 456 -24.10 -13.07 11.25
N LEU A 457 -24.97 -13.34 12.22
CA LEU A 457 -26.27 -14.00 12.04
C LEU A 457 -27.38 -13.02 11.65
N SER A 458 -27.37 -11.81 12.19
CA SER A 458 -28.37 -10.75 11.93
C SER A 458 -28.80 -10.57 10.47
N PRO A 459 -27.89 -10.53 9.45
CA PRO A 459 -28.31 -10.37 8.05
C PRO A 459 -29.13 -11.55 7.51
N LEU A 460 -28.89 -12.77 8.02
CA LEU A 460 -29.67 -13.94 7.63
C LEU A 460 -31.09 -13.86 8.21
N LEU A 461 -31.22 -13.49 9.48
CA LEU A 461 -32.52 -13.32 10.14
C LEU A 461 -33.34 -12.21 9.45
N PHE A 462 -32.68 -11.11 9.08
CA PHE A 462 -33.29 -10.06 8.28
C PHE A 462 -33.85 -10.61 6.96
N ASN A 463 -33.05 -11.38 6.21
CA ASN A 463 -33.50 -11.98 4.96
C ASN A 463 -34.65 -12.99 5.17
N MET A 464 -34.65 -13.75 6.26
CA MET A 464 -35.75 -14.67 6.60
C MET A 464 -37.07 -13.92 6.84
N CYS A 465 -37.02 -12.75 7.50
CA CYS A 465 -38.20 -11.91 7.67
C CYS A 465 -38.78 -11.51 6.30
N PHE A 466 -37.94 -10.97 5.41
CA PHE A 466 -38.36 -10.61 4.04
C PHE A 466 -38.82 -11.80 3.21
N ASN A 467 -38.29 -13.00 3.47
CA ASN A 467 -38.69 -14.20 2.74
C ASN A 467 -40.19 -14.48 2.88
N THR A 468 -40.82 -14.17 4.02
CA THR A 468 -42.28 -14.31 4.19
C THR A 468 -43.08 -13.51 3.14
N PHE A 469 -42.64 -12.28 2.84
CA PHE A 469 -43.24 -11.46 1.78
C PHE A 469 -42.89 -12.01 0.39
N ILE A 470 -41.63 -12.42 0.19
CA ILE A 470 -41.15 -12.94 -1.09
C ILE A 470 -41.94 -14.20 -1.51
N GLN A 471 -42.25 -15.09 -0.57
CA GLN A 471 -43.09 -16.26 -0.84
C GLN A 471 -44.52 -15.87 -1.22
N HIS A 472 -45.09 -14.82 -0.60
CA HIS A 472 -46.41 -14.30 -0.97
C HIS A 472 -46.44 -13.74 -2.40
N ILE A 473 -45.45 -12.95 -2.82
CA ILE A 473 -45.38 -12.40 -4.19
C ILE A 473 -45.01 -13.46 -5.24
N LYS A 474 -44.38 -14.57 -4.83
CA LYS A 474 -44.11 -15.73 -5.71
C LYS A 474 -45.35 -16.55 -6.04
N ALA A 475 -46.43 -16.41 -5.27
CA ALA A 475 -47.68 -17.13 -5.48
C ALA A 475 -48.19 -16.96 -6.92
N GLU A 476 -48.82 -18.00 -7.46
CA GLU A 476 -49.21 -18.09 -8.87
C GLU A 476 -50.04 -16.88 -9.35
N LYS A 477 -50.90 -16.35 -8.49
CA LYS A 477 -51.72 -15.15 -8.73
C LYS A 477 -50.93 -13.90 -9.14
N TYR A 478 -49.66 -13.80 -8.75
CA TYR A 478 -48.78 -12.67 -9.03
C TYR A 478 -47.74 -12.94 -10.11
N ARG A 479 -47.59 -14.20 -10.55
CA ARG A 479 -46.66 -14.54 -11.63
C ARG A 479 -47.01 -13.87 -12.95
N GLN A 480 -48.27 -13.52 -13.17
CA GLN A 480 -48.70 -12.76 -14.35
C GLN A 480 -48.27 -11.28 -14.32
N PHE A 481 -48.01 -10.73 -13.13
CA PHE A 481 -47.53 -9.36 -12.98
C PHE A 481 -46.04 -9.31 -13.26
N GLY A 482 -45.58 -8.22 -13.89
CA GLY A 482 -44.17 -7.98 -14.14
C GLY A 482 -43.81 -7.79 -15.61
N PHE A 483 -42.52 -7.64 -15.87
CA PHE A 483 -41.99 -7.48 -17.22
C PHE A 483 -41.45 -8.81 -17.74
N SER A 484 -42.14 -9.42 -18.72
CA SER A 484 -41.72 -10.70 -19.30
C SER A 484 -40.68 -10.55 -20.42
N PHE A 485 -39.67 -11.43 -20.40
CA PHE A 485 -38.73 -11.62 -21.51
C PHE A 485 -39.16 -12.82 -22.37
N LYS A 486 -40.05 -12.63 -23.36
CA LYS A 486 -40.51 -13.68 -24.29
C LYS A 486 -41.10 -14.95 -23.65
N LEU A 487 -40.27 -15.84 -23.07
CA LEU A 487 -40.58 -17.25 -22.70
C LEU A 487 -40.40 -17.58 -21.19
N LEU A 488 -39.95 -16.64 -20.35
CA LEU A 488 -39.76 -16.87 -18.91
C LEU A 488 -40.79 -16.13 -18.04
N ASN A 489 -40.85 -16.56 -16.77
CA ASN A 489 -41.63 -15.92 -15.71
C ASN A 489 -41.32 -14.41 -15.66
N PRO A 490 -42.35 -13.54 -15.65
CA PRO A 490 -42.18 -12.09 -15.53
C PRO A 490 -41.43 -11.70 -14.27
N ILE A 491 -40.48 -10.79 -14.41
CA ILE A 491 -39.81 -10.18 -13.26
C ILE A 491 -40.67 -9.05 -12.75
N HIS A 492 -41.14 -9.16 -11.51
CA HIS A 492 -41.96 -8.15 -10.85
C HIS A 492 -41.31 -7.48 -9.64
N TRP A 493 -40.26 -8.08 -9.07
CA TRP A 493 -39.63 -7.61 -7.85
C TRP A 493 -38.12 -7.86 -7.84
N PHE A 494 -37.34 -6.84 -7.50
CA PHE A 494 -35.95 -6.97 -7.09
C PHE A 494 -35.82 -6.61 -5.62
N GLN A 495 -35.12 -7.45 -4.85
CA GLN A 495 -34.81 -7.18 -3.46
C GLN A 495 -33.30 -7.31 -3.21
N PHE A 496 -32.69 -6.27 -2.67
CA PHE A 496 -31.31 -6.31 -2.23
C PHE A 496 -31.23 -5.77 -0.80
N ALA A 497 -31.24 -6.68 0.18
CA ALA A 497 -31.38 -6.33 1.58
C ALA A 497 -32.70 -5.57 1.80
N ASP A 498 -32.66 -4.30 2.21
CA ASP A 498 -33.78 -3.38 2.36
C ASP A 498 -34.19 -2.68 1.06
N ASP A 499 -33.24 -2.43 0.15
CA ASP A 499 -33.49 -1.78 -1.14
C ASP A 499 -34.38 -2.67 -2.03
N ALA A 500 -35.58 -2.18 -2.38
CA ALA A 500 -36.51 -2.90 -3.25
C ALA A 500 -36.87 -2.10 -4.50
N ALA A 501 -37.07 -2.80 -5.61
CA ALA A 501 -37.60 -2.23 -6.85
C ALA A 501 -38.74 -3.07 -7.41
N VAL A 502 -39.91 -2.47 -7.54
CA VAL A 502 -41.14 -3.08 -8.08
C VAL A 502 -41.23 -2.76 -9.56
N ILE A 503 -41.40 -3.77 -10.41
CA ILE A 503 -41.40 -3.62 -11.87
C ILE A 503 -42.68 -4.23 -12.43
N THR A 504 -43.48 -3.47 -13.17
CA THR A 504 -44.73 -3.97 -13.77
C THR A 504 -44.95 -3.42 -15.17
N GLY A 505 -45.88 -4.00 -15.93
CA GLY A 505 -46.28 -3.47 -17.24
C GLY A 505 -47.31 -2.35 -17.12
N GLN A 506 -48.14 -2.39 -16.07
CA GLN A 506 -49.23 -1.45 -15.82
C GLN A 506 -49.11 -0.77 -14.44
N GLU A 507 -49.67 0.44 -14.31
CA GLU A 507 -49.73 1.16 -13.03
C GLU A 507 -50.63 0.46 -12.01
N SER A 508 -51.75 -0.12 -12.44
CA SER A 508 -52.69 -0.87 -11.60
C SER A 508 -52.02 -2.08 -10.92
N GLU A 509 -51.23 -2.84 -11.69
CA GLU A 509 -50.43 -3.96 -11.19
C GLU A 509 -49.39 -3.48 -10.17
N ASN A 510 -48.72 -2.35 -10.45
CA ASN A 510 -47.73 -1.77 -9.53
C ASN A 510 -48.39 -1.40 -8.20
N GLN A 511 -49.51 -0.66 -8.27
CA GLN A 511 -50.28 -0.23 -7.11
C GLN A 511 -50.76 -1.43 -6.29
N HIS A 512 -51.17 -2.53 -6.94
CA HIS A 512 -51.57 -3.74 -6.22
C HIS A 512 -50.41 -4.36 -5.43
N LEU A 513 -49.21 -4.46 -6.03
CA LEU A 513 -48.01 -4.95 -5.34
C LEU A 513 -47.58 -4.02 -4.19
N LEU A 514 -47.67 -2.70 -4.39
CA LEU A 514 -47.39 -1.71 -3.35
C LEU A 514 -48.38 -1.80 -2.18
N ASN A 515 -49.66 -2.00 -2.45
CA ASN A 515 -50.67 -2.20 -1.40
C ASN A 515 -50.37 -3.48 -0.60
N ARG A 516 -49.94 -4.56 -1.27
CA ARG A 516 -49.52 -5.80 -0.58
C ARG A 516 -48.29 -5.61 0.26
N PHE A 517 -47.30 -4.88 -0.25
CA PHE A 517 -46.11 -4.55 0.52
C PHE A 517 -46.46 -3.69 1.73
N SER A 518 -47.35 -2.70 1.58
CA SER A 518 -47.85 -1.87 2.68
C SER A 518 -48.55 -2.70 3.76
N ILE A 519 -49.38 -3.68 3.38
CA ILE A 519 -50.03 -4.59 4.34
C ILE A 519 -48.98 -5.43 5.09
N TRP A 520 -47.95 -5.92 4.39
CA TRP A 520 -46.88 -6.68 5.02
C TRP A 520 -46.01 -5.81 5.95
N CYS A 521 -45.72 -4.57 5.57
CA CYS A 521 -45.04 -3.59 6.41
C CYS A 521 -45.85 -3.27 7.67
N GLN A 522 -47.18 -3.10 7.56
CA GLN A 522 -48.07 -2.93 8.71
C GLN A 522 -48.07 -4.15 9.64
N TRP A 523 -48.07 -5.37 9.07
CA TRP A 523 -47.98 -6.59 9.87
C TRP A 523 -46.63 -6.72 10.60
N SER A 524 -45.53 -6.37 9.94
CA SER A 524 -44.16 -6.47 10.47
C SER A 524 -43.68 -5.25 11.27
N ASP A 525 -44.52 -4.23 11.43
CA ASP A 525 -44.20 -2.91 12.03
C ASP A 525 -43.03 -2.16 11.38
N MET A 526 -42.78 -2.40 10.10
CA MET A 526 -41.77 -1.67 9.33
C MET A 526 -42.37 -0.46 8.63
N ILE A 527 -41.62 0.65 8.62
CA ILE A 527 -42.09 1.94 8.12
C ILE A 527 -41.46 2.23 6.76
N ILE A 528 -42.32 2.41 5.76
CA ILE A 528 -41.90 2.85 4.42
C ILE A 528 -41.57 4.33 4.45
N ARG A 529 -40.39 4.70 3.93
CA ARG A 529 -39.92 6.07 3.87
C ARG A 529 -40.32 6.70 2.53
N VAL A 530 -41.57 7.16 2.44
CA VAL A 530 -42.19 7.64 1.19
C VAL A 530 -41.42 8.81 0.54
N ASP A 531 -40.78 9.69 1.33
CA ASP A 531 -39.97 10.82 0.83
C ASP A 531 -38.74 10.40 0.01
N LYS A 532 -38.27 9.16 0.18
CA LYS A 532 -37.14 8.61 -0.58
C LYS A 532 -37.54 7.56 -1.61
N CYS A 533 -38.78 7.10 -1.58
CA CYS A 533 -39.33 6.29 -2.65
C CYS A 533 -39.42 7.11 -3.94
N SER A 534 -39.32 6.47 -5.09
CA SER A 534 -39.45 7.16 -6.38
C SER A 534 -40.08 6.28 -7.45
N THR A 535 -40.75 6.91 -8.41
CA THR A 535 -41.44 6.22 -9.51
C THR A 535 -40.94 6.67 -10.88
N PHE A 536 -40.81 5.72 -11.79
CA PHE A 536 -40.36 5.91 -13.17
C PHE A 536 -41.27 5.11 -14.11
N GLY A 537 -41.81 5.77 -15.15
CA GLY A 537 -42.75 5.15 -16.09
C GLY A 537 -42.35 5.34 -17.54
N ILE A 538 -42.48 4.28 -18.34
CA ILE A 538 -42.45 4.32 -19.81
C ILE A 538 -43.77 3.79 -20.33
N LYS A 539 -44.40 4.51 -21.25
CA LYS A 539 -45.65 4.11 -21.90
C LYS A 539 -45.42 3.96 -23.40
N LYS A 540 -46.11 2.99 -23.99
CA LYS A 540 -46.22 2.88 -25.45
C LYS A 540 -47.06 4.05 -26.00
N ALA A 541 -46.48 4.89 -26.85
CA ALA A 541 -47.25 5.81 -27.72
C ALA A 541 -47.32 5.25 -29.15
N ILE A 542 -48.07 5.93 -30.04
CA ILE A 542 -48.45 5.44 -31.37
C ILE A 542 -47.23 5.02 -32.22
N THR A 543 -46.13 5.77 -32.15
CA THR A 543 -44.93 5.53 -32.97
C THR A 543 -43.63 5.34 -32.16
N LYS A 544 -43.59 5.74 -30.88
CA LYS A 544 -42.40 5.65 -30.01
C LYS A 544 -42.80 5.41 -28.55
N SER A 545 -41.89 4.86 -27.76
CA SER A 545 -42.03 4.82 -26.30
C SER A 545 -41.75 6.20 -25.72
N VAL A 546 -42.49 6.60 -24.69
CA VAL A 546 -42.32 7.92 -24.06
C VAL A 546 -42.28 7.75 -22.54
N GLN A 547 -41.41 8.50 -21.86
CA GLN A 547 -41.42 8.59 -20.41
C GLN A 547 -42.67 9.34 -19.95
N TYR A 548 -43.29 8.87 -18.86
CA TYR A 548 -44.42 9.53 -18.23
C TYR A 548 -44.28 9.46 -16.70
N LEU A 549 -45.11 10.20 -15.99
CA LEU A 549 -45.04 10.36 -14.53
C LEU A 549 -46.14 9.52 -13.85
N PRO A 550 -45.82 8.34 -13.29
CA PRO A 550 -46.84 7.47 -12.73
C PRO A 550 -47.55 8.10 -11.51
N LYS A 551 -48.81 7.77 -11.31
CA LYS A 551 -49.60 8.24 -10.15
C LYS A 551 -49.84 7.09 -9.17
N LEU A 552 -48.82 6.77 -8.37
CA LEU A 552 -48.87 5.70 -7.38
C LEU A 552 -48.91 6.27 -5.95
N LEU A 553 -49.65 5.58 -5.07
CA LEU A 553 -49.89 5.96 -3.68
C LEU A 553 -49.35 4.88 -2.74
N ILE A 554 -48.75 5.27 -1.61
CA ILE A 554 -48.46 4.37 -0.49
C ILE A 554 -49.06 5.01 0.76
N SER A 555 -49.92 4.28 1.48
CA SER A 555 -50.62 4.81 2.66
C SER A 555 -51.29 6.18 2.41
N ASN A 556 -51.96 6.32 1.27
CA ASN A 556 -52.60 7.56 0.79
C ASN A 556 -51.66 8.76 0.53
N GLN A 557 -50.34 8.57 0.57
CA GLN A 557 -49.36 9.58 0.18
C GLN A 557 -48.85 9.32 -1.25
N LEU A 558 -48.71 10.38 -2.04
CA LEU A 558 -48.18 10.31 -3.40
C LEU A 558 -46.67 10.09 -3.37
N ILE A 559 -46.20 9.06 -4.06
CA ILE A 559 -44.77 8.78 -4.17
C ILE A 559 -44.11 9.86 -5.05
N PRO A 560 -42.92 10.38 -4.68
CA PRO A 560 -42.13 11.24 -5.55
C PRO A 560 -41.92 10.62 -6.94
N LYS A 561 -41.95 11.46 -7.97
CA LYS A 561 -41.87 11.05 -9.37
C LYS A 561 -40.56 11.56 -9.96
N ILE A 562 -39.89 10.71 -10.74
CA ILE A 562 -38.68 11.12 -11.46
C ILE A 562 -39.11 11.96 -12.66
N THR A 563 -38.62 13.20 -12.72
CA THR A 563 -39.00 14.15 -13.78
C THR A 563 -38.61 13.62 -15.16
N ILE A 564 -39.32 14.05 -16.19
CA ILE A 564 -39.05 13.62 -17.57
C ILE A 564 -37.63 14.05 -17.96
N GLY A 565 -36.81 13.09 -18.38
CA GLY A 565 -35.41 13.32 -18.75
C GLY A 565 -34.41 13.23 -17.59
N GLU A 566 -34.86 13.15 -16.34
CA GLU A 566 -33.98 12.95 -15.19
C GLU A 566 -33.58 11.48 -15.00
N SER A 567 -32.44 11.27 -14.34
CA SER A 567 -31.95 9.94 -13.98
C SER A 567 -32.23 9.61 -12.53
N PHE A 568 -32.39 8.34 -12.21
CA PHE A 568 -32.47 7.84 -10.84
C PHE A 568 -31.32 6.88 -10.53
N GLN A 569 -31.02 6.69 -9.25
CA GLN A 569 -29.97 5.79 -8.78
C GLN A 569 -30.57 4.52 -8.16
N TYR A 570 -30.06 3.35 -8.54
CA TYR A 570 -30.38 2.08 -7.90
C TYR A 570 -29.11 1.23 -7.75
N LEU A 571 -28.84 0.76 -6.52
CA LEU A 571 -27.62 0.03 -6.15
C LEU A 571 -26.32 0.69 -6.63
N GLY A 572 -26.28 2.03 -6.65
CA GLY A 572 -25.11 2.81 -7.10
C GLY A 572 -24.95 2.98 -8.62
N ARG A 573 -25.92 2.53 -9.44
CA ARG A 573 -25.98 2.79 -10.89
C ARG A 573 -27.04 3.83 -11.21
N TYR A 574 -26.73 4.75 -12.12
CA TYR A 574 -27.71 5.68 -12.68
C TYR A 574 -28.46 5.08 -13.87
N PHE A 575 -29.77 5.32 -13.91
CA PHE A 575 -30.67 4.90 -14.98
C PHE A 575 -31.47 6.11 -15.47
N ASP A 576 -31.59 6.24 -16.78
CA ASP A 576 -32.33 7.28 -17.48
C ASP A 576 -33.14 6.67 -18.63
N PHE A 577 -34.14 7.40 -19.13
CA PHE A 577 -34.98 6.93 -20.23
C PHE A 577 -34.18 6.60 -21.50
N HIS A 578 -33.13 7.38 -21.81
CA HIS A 578 -32.33 7.16 -23.00
C HIS A 578 -31.21 6.13 -22.81
N MET A 579 -30.98 5.67 -21.57
CA MET A 579 -29.83 4.84 -21.20
C MET A 579 -28.52 5.46 -21.74
N SER A 580 -28.44 6.80 -21.79
CA SER A 580 -27.31 7.50 -22.38
C SER A 580 -26.05 7.37 -21.52
N ASN A 581 -26.24 7.08 -20.23
CA ASN A 581 -25.22 7.02 -19.19
C ASN A 581 -24.45 8.36 -19.03
N ASP A 582 -25.01 9.50 -19.45
CA ASP A 582 -24.25 10.76 -19.48
C ASP A 582 -23.88 11.25 -18.07
N ASN A 583 -24.79 11.16 -17.10
CA ASN A 583 -24.48 11.46 -15.70
C ASN A 583 -23.35 10.57 -15.16
N HIS A 584 -23.37 9.27 -15.52
CA HIS A 584 -22.32 8.33 -15.12
C HIS A 584 -20.99 8.62 -15.82
N LYS A 585 -21.01 9.04 -17.09
CA LYS A 585 -19.80 9.46 -17.82
C LYS A 585 -19.19 10.72 -17.20
N THR A 586 -20.03 11.69 -16.83
CA THR A 586 -19.61 12.92 -16.16
C THR A 586 -19.02 12.61 -14.79
N GLU A 587 -19.71 11.85 -13.95
CA GLU A 587 -19.21 11.44 -12.63
C GLU A 587 -17.89 10.67 -12.74
N LEU A 588 -17.78 9.72 -13.67
CA LEU A 588 -16.56 8.95 -13.92
C LEU A 588 -15.40 9.86 -14.34
N THR A 589 -15.67 10.84 -15.19
CA THR A 589 -14.67 11.80 -15.68
C THR A 589 -14.23 12.77 -14.59
N THR A 590 -15.17 13.25 -13.77
CA THR A 590 -14.90 14.09 -12.60
C THR A 590 -14.07 13.33 -11.58
N LEU A 591 -14.49 12.12 -11.20
CA LEU A 591 -13.78 11.25 -10.27
C LEU A 591 -12.35 10.96 -10.73
N LEU A 592 -12.16 10.66 -12.02
CA LEU A 592 -10.81 10.46 -12.56
C LEU A 592 -9.96 11.72 -12.45
N ASN A 593 -10.50 12.88 -12.81
CA ASN A 593 -9.77 14.14 -12.73
C ASN A 593 -9.40 14.49 -11.29
N GLU A 594 -10.31 14.32 -10.33
CA GLU A 594 -10.05 14.51 -8.91
C GLU A 594 -8.92 13.60 -8.43
N LEU A 595 -9.04 12.29 -8.66
CA LEU A 595 -8.02 11.31 -8.23
C LEU A 595 -6.66 11.54 -8.87
N MET A 596 -6.62 11.94 -10.15
CA MET A 596 -5.37 12.19 -10.87
C MET A 596 -4.75 13.53 -10.46
N SER A 597 -5.56 14.56 -10.21
CA SER A 597 -5.12 15.86 -9.68
C SER A 597 -4.54 15.71 -8.27
N ASP A 598 -5.20 14.93 -7.41
CA ASP A 598 -4.71 14.62 -6.07
C ASP A 598 -3.33 13.97 -6.10
N ILE A 599 -3.13 12.97 -6.96
CA ILE A 599 -1.81 12.30 -7.12
C ILE A 599 -0.78 13.26 -7.71
N ASP A 600 -1.19 14.13 -8.64
CA ASP A 600 -0.30 15.09 -9.28
C ASP A 600 0.24 16.12 -8.30
N SER A 601 -0.61 16.64 -7.41
CA SER A 601 -0.27 17.64 -6.39
C SER A 601 0.81 17.18 -5.42
N LYS A 602 0.98 15.86 -5.22
CA LYS A 602 1.96 15.33 -4.27
C LYS A 602 3.38 15.31 -4.87
N PRO A 603 4.42 15.68 -4.11
CA PRO A 603 5.83 15.65 -4.54
C PRO A 603 6.40 14.23 -4.53
N LEU A 604 5.78 13.31 -5.27
CA LEU A 604 6.17 11.91 -5.33
C LEU A 604 7.04 11.61 -6.54
N HIS A 605 7.96 10.65 -6.38
CA HIS A 605 8.73 10.09 -7.50
C HIS A 605 7.77 9.58 -8.62
N PRO A 606 8.06 9.81 -9.92
CA PRO A 606 7.18 9.42 -11.03
C PRO A 606 6.76 7.95 -11.02
N LYS A 607 7.70 7.04 -10.70
CA LYS A 607 7.41 5.60 -10.48
C LYS A 607 6.29 5.38 -9.45
N ASN A 608 6.30 6.13 -8.35
CA ASN A 608 5.32 5.98 -7.27
C ASN A 608 3.95 6.55 -7.68
N LYS A 609 3.92 7.65 -8.45
CA LYS A 609 2.68 8.16 -9.07
C LYS A 609 2.07 7.13 -10.01
N LEU A 610 2.89 6.49 -10.85
CA LEU A 610 2.47 5.41 -11.74
C LEU A 610 1.95 4.18 -10.98
N LEU A 611 2.59 3.81 -9.87
CA LEU A 611 2.14 2.72 -9.01
C LEU A 611 0.77 3.05 -8.36
N LEU A 612 0.59 4.27 -7.86
CA LEU A 612 -0.69 4.77 -7.35
C LEU A 612 -1.77 4.74 -8.43
N TYR A 613 -1.47 5.21 -9.64
CA TYR A 613 -2.38 5.11 -10.77
C TYR A 613 -2.83 3.65 -11.01
N SER A 614 -1.86 2.72 -11.14
CA SER A 614 -2.16 1.32 -11.50
C SER A 614 -2.97 0.56 -10.44
N ARG A 615 -2.74 0.84 -9.15
CA ARG A 615 -3.33 0.08 -8.03
C ARG A 615 -4.49 0.80 -7.34
N TYR A 616 -4.40 2.11 -7.18
CA TYR A 616 -5.41 2.92 -6.50
C TYR A 616 -6.46 3.44 -7.48
N VAL A 617 -6.07 4.23 -8.48
CA VAL A 617 -7.01 4.88 -9.43
C VAL A 617 -7.83 3.83 -10.18
N LEU A 618 -7.17 2.86 -10.82
CA LEU A 618 -7.87 1.79 -11.55
C LEU A 618 -8.78 0.93 -10.67
N SER A 619 -8.53 0.86 -9.35
CA SER A 619 -9.43 0.15 -8.42
C SER A 619 -10.71 0.93 -8.13
N LYS A 620 -10.63 2.27 -8.04
CA LYS A 620 -11.78 3.15 -7.83
C LYS A 620 -12.69 3.21 -9.06
N LEU A 621 -12.11 3.18 -10.26
CA LEU A 621 -12.87 3.15 -11.52
C LEU A 621 -13.54 1.79 -11.78
N ALA A 622 -13.10 0.71 -11.13
CA ALA A 622 -13.53 -0.65 -11.44
C ALA A 622 -15.05 -0.85 -11.30
N TRP A 623 -15.67 -0.24 -10.28
CA TRP A 623 -17.12 -0.30 -10.09
C TRP A 623 -17.87 0.32 -11.27
N HIS A 624 -17.52 1.56 -11.62
CA HIS A 624 -18.12 2.28 -12.75
C HIS A 624 -17.93 1.56 -14.08
N PHE A 625 -16.76 0.93 -14.29
CA PHE A 625 -16.47 0.13 -15.48
C PHE A 625 -17.22 -1.20 -15.53
N THR A 626 -17.57 -1.78 -14.39
CA THR A 626 -18.31 -3.06 -14.35
C THR A 626 -19.79 -2.82 -14.63
N VAL A 627 -20.34 -1.73 -14.08
CA VAL A 627 -21.79 -1.54 -13.97
C VAL A 627 -22.37 -0.73 -15.14
N ALA A 628 -21.63 0.21 -15.71
CA ALA A 628 -22.13 1.02 -16.83
C ALA A 628 -21.90 0.37 -18.19
N THR A 629 -22.84 0.61 -19.09
CA THR A 629 -22.77 0.21 -20.50
C THR A 629 -22.04 1.28 -21.30
N LEU A 630 -20.71 1.24 -21.29
CA LEU A 630 -19.85 2.16 -22.04
C LEU A 630 -19.31 1.50 -23.31
N SER A 631 -19.08 2.27 -24.38
CA SER A 631 -18.36 1.76 -25.54
C SER A 631 -16.85 1.81 -25.30
N LYS A 632 -16.11 0.82 -25.85
CA LYS A 632 -14.65 0.80 -25.77
C LYS A 632 -14.03 2.04 -26.43
N THR A 633 -14.63 2.53 -27.52
CA THR A 633 -14.20 3.76 -28.20
C THR A 633 -14.28 4.97 -27.27
N TRP A 634 -15.43 5.16 -26.60
CA TRP A 634 -15.62 6.27 -25.67
C TRP A 634 -14.63 6.22 -24.50
N VAL A 635 -14.39 5.04 -23.91
CA VAL A 635 -13.38 4.87 -22.84
C VAL A 635 -11.98 5.23 -23.34
N THR A 636 -11.63 4.84 -24.55
CA THR A 636 -10.31 5.14 -25.13
C THR A 636 -10.15 6.64 -25.43
N GLU A 637 -11.18 7.29 -25.96
CA GLU A 637 -11.12 8.70 -26.36
C GLU A 637 -11.19 9.67 -25.18
N ASN A 638 -11.95 9.34 -24.14
CA ASN A 638 -12.19 10.24 -23.00
C ASN A 638 -11.33 9.86 -21.80
N ILE A 639 -11.40 8.60 -21.37
CA ILE A 639 -10.78 8.15 -20.11
C ILE A 639 -9.28 7.88 -20.29
N ASP A 640 -8.89 7.10 -21.31
CA ASP A 640 -7.46 6.87 -21.59
C ASP A 640 -6.77 8.18 -21.94
N SER A 641 -7.42 9.09 -22.69
CA SER A 641 -6.87 10.40 -23.04
C SER A 641 -6.54 11.25 -21.80
N ILE A 642 -7.46 11.34 -20.84
CA ILE A 642 -7.23 12.02 -19.56
C ILE A 642 -6.08 11.37 -18.81
N ALA A 643 -6.10 10.05 -18.61
CA ALA A 643 -5.04 9.34 -17.90
C ALA A 643 -3.67 9.55 -18.58
N ASN A 644 -3.62 9.48 -19.90
CA ASN A 644 -2.41 9.68 -20.70
C ASN A 644 -1.85 11.10 -20.58
N LYS A 645 -2.70 12.13 -20.44
CA LYS A 645 -2.27 13.52 -20.22
C LYS A 645 -1.45 13.65 -18.93
N TYR A 646 -1.94 13.09 -17.82
CA TYR A 646 -1.23 13.09 -16.54
C TYR A 646 0.03 12.22 -16.57
N ILE A 647 -0.03 11.02 -17.16
CA ILE A 647 1.13 10.12 -17.30
C ILE A 647 2.25 10.80 -18.10
N ARG A 648 1.92 11.48 -19.22
CA ARG A 648 2.89 12.29 -19.99
C ARG A 648 3.51 13.38 -19.15
N ARG A 649 2.72 14.09 -18.34
CA ARG A 649 3.22 15.14 -17.44
C ARG A 649 4.17 14.57 -16.39
N TRP A 650 3.85 13.44 -15.76
CA TRP A 650 4.70 12.82 -14.73
C TRP A 650 6.04 12.32 -15.28
N LEU A 651 6.06 11.85 -16.53
CA LEU A 651 7.24 11.32 -17.22
C LEU A 651 7.96 12.36 -18.10
N GLU A 652 7.47 13.61 -18.14
CA GLU A 652 7.98 14.69 -19.01
C GLU A 652 8.05 14.30 -20.50
N VAL A 653 7.09 13.50 -20.96
CA VAL A 653 6.96 13.09 -22.36
C VAL A 653 6.15 14.16 -23.11
N PRO A 654 6.59 14.61 -24.30
CA PRO A 654 5.86 15.59 -25.09
C PRO A 654 4.47 15.07 -25.50
N ILE A 655 3.54 15.97 -25.80
CA ILE A 655 2.16 15.63 -26.19
C ILE A 655 2.13 14.73 -27.45
N SER A 656 3.04 14.99 -28.40
CA SER A 656 3.23 14.20 -29.62
C SER A 656 4.00 12.89 -29.40
N GLY A 657 4.52 12.66 -28.21
CA GLY A 657 5.27 11.45 -27.85
C GLY A 657 4.33 10.26 -27.60
N THR A 658 4.76 9.08 -28.06
CA THR A 658 4.05 7.84 -27.78
C THR A 658 4.30 7.37 -26.34
N LEU A 659 3.26 6.80 -25.71
CA LEU A 659 3.33 6.15 -24.40
C LEU A 659 3.49 4.63 -24.51
N SER A 660 3.72 4.08 -25.70
CA SER A 660 3.78 2.63 -25.93
C SER A 660 4.73 1.91 -24.96
N THR A 661 5.89 2.51 -24.64
CA THR A 661 6.87 1.96 -23.70
C THR A 661 6.38 1.87 -22.26
N VAL A 662 5.46 2.73 -21.82
CA VAL A 662 4.84 2.67 -20.50
C VAL A 662 3.95 1.43 -20.37
N PHE A 663 3.27 1.07 -21.46
CA PHE A 663 2.32 -0.04 -21.49
C PHE A 663 2.94 -1.40 -21.80
N LEU A 664 4.19 -1.44 -22.29
CA LEU A 664 4.94 -2.68 -22.49
C LEU A 664 5.26 -3.37 -21.17
N THR A 665 5.35 -4.70 -21.19
CA THR A 665 5.79 -5.48 -20.02
C THR A 665 7.27 -5.28 -19.67
N ASN A 666 7.62 -5.51 -18.41
CA ASN A 666 9.01 -5.37 -17.91
C ASN A 666 9.99 -6.29 -18.67
N ASN A 667 9.52 -7.45 -19.13
CA ASN A 667 10.33 -8.38 -19.93
C ASN A 667 10.77 -7.78 -21.27
N LYS A 668 10.00 -6.81 -21.80
CA LYS A 668 10.30 -6.04 -23.00
C LYS A 668 10.73 -4.61 -22.67
N PHE A 669 11.32 -4.40 -21.48
CA PHE A 669 11.83 -3.11 -21.00
C PHE A 669 10.79 -1.99 -20.84
N GLY A 670 9.50 -2.34 -20.76
CA GLY A 670 8.44 -1.40 -20.40
C GLY A 670 8.18 -1.31 -18.90
N LEU A 671 7.14 -0.55 -18.51
CA LEU A 671 6.79 -0.30 -17.10
C LEU A 671 5.64 -1.19 -16.56
N SER A 672 5.09 -2.09 -17.40
CA SER A 672 3.97 -3.00 -17.07
C SER A 672 2.71 -2.31 -16.56
N ILE A 673 2.43 -1.12 -17.05
CA ILE A 673 1.20 -0.38 -16.71
C ILE A 673 0.15 -0.69 -17.77
N TYR A 674 -1.13 -0.66 -17.40
CA TYR A 674 -2.22 -0.88 -18.34
C TYR A 674 -3.07 0.39 -18.45
N PRO A 675 -3.57 0.71 -19.66
CA PRO A 675 -4.51 1.79 -19.84
C PRO A 675 -5.88 1.45 -19.22
N PRO A 676 -6.70 2.46 -18.87
CA PRO A 676 -8.02 2.24 -18.29
C PRO A 676 -8.93 1.36 -19.17
N SER A 677 -8.83 1.45 -20.50
CA SER A 677 -9.54 0.60 -21.45
C SER A 677 -9.31 -0.91 -21.25
N VAL A 678 -8.11 -1.33 -20.85
CA VAL A 678 -7.85 -2.75 -20.53
C VAL A 678 -8.54 -3.14 -19.23
N LYS A 679 -8.49 -2.26 -18.22
CA LYS A 679 -9.20 -2.48 -16.96
C LYS A 679 -10.71 -2.55 -17.18
N PHE A 680 -11.25 -1.74 -18.09
CA PHE A 680 -12.65 -1.79 -18.50
C PHE A 680 -13.03 -3.16 -19.08
N ILE A 681 -12.23 -3.71 -20.01
CA ILE A 681 -12.46 -5.06 -20.57
C ILE A 681 -12.45 -6.13 -19.48
N GLN A 682 -11.52 -6.05 -18.52
CA GLN A 682 -11.49 -6.98 -17.39
C GLN A 682 -12.78 -6.90 -16.55
N CYS A 683 -13.26 -5.68 -16.27
CA CYS A 683 -14.48 -5.46 -15.50
C CYS A 683 -15.73 -5.97 -16.25
N GLN A 684 -15.81 -5.73 -17.55
CA GLN A 684 -16.89 -6.28 -18.40
C GLN A 684 -16.85 -7.81 -18.45
N THR A 685 -15.66 -8.42 -18.50
CA THR A 685 -15.51 -9.89 -18.41
C THR A 685 -16.02 -10.43 -17.06
N VAL A 686 -15.77 -9.71 -15.96
CA VAL A 686 -16.30 -10.07 -14.63
C VAL A 686 -17.83 -10.02 -14.61
N LEU A 687 -18.44 -8.94 -15.15
CA LEU A 687 -19.89 -8.83 -15.28
C LEU A 687 -20.44 -10.02 -16.08
N ARG A 688 -19.90 -10.28 -17.26
CA ARG A 688 -20.37 -11.38 -18.13
C ARG A 688 -20.27 -12.74 -17.46
N LYS A 689 -19.16 -13.01 -16.77
CA LYS A 689 -18.99 -14.26 -16.01
C LYS A 689 -19.99 -14.37 -14.87
N ALA A 690 -20.23 -13.28 -14.13
CA ALA A 690 -21.21 -13.25 -13.06
C ALA A 690 -22.62 -13.57 -13.58
N LEU A 691 -23.01 -13.02 -14.75
CA LEU A 691 -24.29 -13.33 -15.39
C LEU A 691 -24.36 -14.79 -15.87
N LYS A 692 -23.27 -15.34 -16.42
CA LYS A 692 -23.17 -16.74 -16.91
C LYS A 692 -23.16 -17.78 -15.78
N SER A 693 -22.56 -17.46 -14.64
CA SER A 693 -22.49 -18.36 -13.48
C SER A 693 -23.67 -18.20 -12.52
N SER A 694 -24.62 -17.33 -12.84
CA SER A 694 -25.79 -17.10 -11.99
C SER A 694 -26.67 -18.34 -11.96
N PRO A 695 -27.19 -18.76 -10.80
CA PRO A 695 -28.17 -19.84 -10.73
C PRO A 695 -29.55 -19.45 -11.29
N ASN A 696 -29.80 -18.15 -11.51
CA ASN A 696 -31.09 -17.67 -12.01
C ASN A 696 -31.17 -17.75 -13.55
N GLU A 697 -32.16 -18.48 -14.05
CA GLU A 697 -32.36 -18.69 -15.50
C GLU A 697 -32.62 -17.37 -16.26
N SER A 698 -33.35 -16.41 -15.66
CA SER A 698 -33.58 -15.10 -16.28
C SER A 698 -32.30 -14.29 -16.48
N THR A 699 -31.33 -14.44 -15.57
CA THR A 699 -29.99 -13.83 -15.69
C THR A 699 -29.18 -14.51 -16.78
N ASN A 700 -29.25 -15.84 -16.89
CA ASN A 700 -28.58 -16.60 -17.96
C ASN A 700 -29.15 -16.28 -19.34
N ASP A 701 -30.46 -16.08 -19.44
CA ASP A 701 -31.12 -15.64 -20.68
C ASP A 701 -30.72 -14.23 -21.08
N LEU A 702 -30.59 -13.32 -20.11
CA LEU A 702 -30.01 -12.00 -20.35
C LEU A 702 -28.59 -12.14 -20.93
N TRP A 703 -27.76 -13.01 -20.33
CA TRP A 703 -26.42 -13.30 -20.83
C TRP A 703 -26.47 -13.80 -22.28
N ARG A 704 -27.27 -14.83 -22.59
CA ARG A 704 -27.45 -15.39 -23.95
C ARG A 704 -27.92 -14.35 -24.96
N ALA A 705 -28.95 -13.57 -24.60
CA ALA A 705 -29.54 -12.57 -25.48
C ALA A 705 -28.55 -11.44 -25.84
N THR A 706 -27.62 -11.14 -24.94
CA THR A 706 -26.60 -10.10 -25.14
C THR A 706 -25.29 -10.63 -25.72
N SER A 707 -25.06 -11.95 -25.75
CA SER A 707 -23.87 -12.59 -26.34
C SER A 707 -23.76 -12.40 -27.86
N ASN A 708 -24.89 -12.26 -28.57
CA ASN A 708 -24.93 -12.26 -30.03
C ASN A 708 -24.62 -10.90 -30.68
N HIS A 709 -24.42 -9.83 -29.89
CA HIS A 709 -24.09 -8.51 -30.43
C HIS A 709 -22.57 -8.39 -30.70
N THR A 710 -22.23 -8.14 -31.96
CA THR A 710 -20.96 -8.46 -32.64
C THR A 710 -19.71 -7.66 -32.25
N ASN A 711 -19.76 -6.68 -31.36
CA ASN A 711 -18.65 -5.71 -31.28
C ASN A 711 -17.60 -5.91 -30.18
N ILE A 712 -17.81 -6.73 -29.13
CA ILE A 712 -16.72 -7.09 -28.19
C ILE A 712 -16.98 -8.47 -27.58
N GLN A 713 -16.22 -9.50 -27.99
CA GLN A 713 -16.31 -10.85 -27.44
C GLN A 713 -15.67 -10.96 -26.04
N TYR A 714 -16.31 -10.36 -25.03
CA TYR A 714 -15.90 -10.53 -23.63
C TYR A 714 -16.05 -11.97 -23.15
N ASP A 715 -17.01 -12.72 -23.72
CA ASP A 715 -17.27 -14.12 -23.39
C ASP A 715 -16.20 -15.09 -23.92
N ALA A 716 -15.29 -14.62 -24.78
CA ALA A 716 -14.14 -15.40 -25.23
C ALA A 716 -13.11 -15.62 -24.10
N TYR A 717 -13.17 -14.83 -23.02
CA TYR A 717 -12.24 -14.91 -21.89
C TYR A 717 -12.86 -15.68 -20.72
N ASN A 718 -12.19 -16.76 -20.29
CA ASN A 718 -12.59 -17.52 -19.10
C ASN A 718 -12.12 -16.86 -17.80
N SER A 719 -11.08 -16.02 -17.88
CA SER A 719 -10.48 -15.33 -16.75
C SER A 719 -10.01 -13.91 -17.07
N THR A 720 -9.99 -13.04 -16.06
CA THR A 720 -9.38 -11.69 -16.17
C THR A 720 -7.88 -11.73 -16.45
N LYS A 721 -7.23 -12.88 -16.21
CA LYS A 721 -5.83 -13.14 -16.55
C LYS A 721 -5.66 -13.37 -18.05
N GLU A 722 -6.61 -14.01 -18.71
CA GLU A 722 -6.58 -14.18 -20.18
C GLU A 722 -6.73 -12.86 -20.90
N VAL A 723 -7.58 -11.95 -20.41
CA VAL A 723 -7.67 -10.58 -20.95
C VAL A 723 -6.30 -9.88 -20.92
N LEU A 724 -5.56 -10.02 -19.82
CA LEU A 724 -4.21 -9.47 -19.73
C LEU A 724 -3.22 -10.22 -20.64
N LYS A 725 -3.37 -11.54 -20.79
CA LYS A 725 -2.54 -12.36 -21.67
C LYS A 725 -2.74 -11.96 -23.14
N ASP A 726 -3.99 -11.79 -23.57
CA ASP A 726 -4.35 -11.36 -24.92
C ASP A 726 -3.89 -9.94 -25.22
N PHE A 727 -4.11 -9.01 -24.29
CA PHE A 727 -3.54 -7.66 -24.39
C PHE A 727 -2.00 -7.73 -24.54
N ARG A 728 -1.34 -8.60 -23.77
CA ARG A 728 0.11 -8.80 -23.85
C ARG A 728 0.57 -9.47 -25.15
N SER A 729 -0.17 -10.42 -25.72
CA SER A 729 0.25 -11.14 -26.94
C SER A 729 -0.12 -10.42 -28.25
N GLY A 730 -1.31 -9.83 -28.34
CA GLY A 730 -1.80 -9.19 -29.56
C GLY A 730 -1.51 -7.69 -29.64
N HIS A 731 -1.63 -6.96 -28.53
CA HIS A 731 -1.49 -5.50 -28.52
C HIS A 731 -0.04 -5.03 -28.36
N GLU A 732 0.81 -5.76 -27.63
CA GLU A 732 2.22 -5.39 -27.49
C GLU A 732 2.97 -5.42 -28.83
N ASN A 733 2.65 -6.35 -29.74
CA ASN A 733 3.25 -6.37 -31.08
C ASN A 733 2.85 -5.12 -31.89
N LYS A 734 1.59 -4.67 -31.75
CA LYS A 734 1.12 -3.41 -32.36
C LYS A 734 1.81 -2.19 -31.74
N LEU A 735 1.94 -2.16 -30.42
CA LEU A 735 2.67 -1.10 -29.69
C LEU A 735 4.15 -1.07 -30.08
N LEU A 736 4.78 -2.22 -30.31
CA LEU A 736 6.16 -2.34 -30.75
C LEU A 736 6.33 -1.86 -32.21
N ASN A 737 5.38 -2.18 -33.09
CA ASN A 737 5.39 -1.69 -34.47
C ASN A 737 5.18 -0.16 -34.56
N GLN A 738 4.49 0.45 -33.60
CA GLN A 738 4.37 1.92 -33.51
C GLN A 738 5.71 2.59 -33.14
N LEU A 739 6.65 1.85 -32.54
CA LEU A 739 8.00 2.32 -32.20
C LEU A 739 8.92 2.14 -33.41
N THR A 740 8.83 3.02 -34.41
CA THR A 740 9.53 2.86 -35.71
C THR A 740 11.05 2.74 -35.59
N SER A 741 11.69 3.54 -34.72
CA SER A 741 13.14 3.49 -34.47
C SER A 741 13.52 2.62 -33.27
N GLN A 742 12.76 2.69 -32.18
CA GLN A 742 13.06 2.03 -30.89
C GLN A 742 12.62 0.57 -30.84
N GLY A 743 11.65 0.18 -31.68
CA GLY A 743 11.21 -1.21 -31.82
C GLY A 743 12.36 -2.11 -32.28
N SER A 744 13.31 -1.58 -33.05
CA SER A 744 14.50 -2.33 -33.49
C SER A 744 15.46 -2.68 -32.35
N PHE A 745 15.64 -1.79 -31.38
CA PHE A 745 16.40 -2.05 -30.15
C PHE A 745 15.68 -3.02 -29.25
N PHE A 746 14.41 -2.79 -28.94
CA PHE A 746 13.66 -3.73 -28.12
C PHE A 746 13.58 -5.12 -28.76
N CYS A 747 13.40 -5.23 -30.09
CA CYS A 747 13.48 -6.50 -30.82
C CYS A 747 14.88 -7.13 -30.78
N SER A 748 15.94 -6.34 -30.94
CA SER A 748 17.31 -6.87 -30.93
C SER A 748 17.72 -7.30 -29.52
N VAL A 749 17.46 -6.48 -28.51
CA VAL A 749 17.76 -6.81 -27.11
C VAL A 749 16.88 -7.95 -26.62
N THR A 750 15.60 -8.04 -26.98
CA THR A 750 14.79 -9.23 -26.62
C THR A 750 15.23 -10.50 -27.36
N LYS A 751 15.85 -10.38 -28.53
CA LYS A 751 16.43 -11.51 -29.29
C LYS A 751 17.79 -11.97 -28.75
N PHE A 752 18.59 -11.06 -28.20
CA PHE A 752 19.98 -11.33 -27.80
C PHE A 752 20.23 -11.30 -26.28
N ALA A 753 19.42 -10.58 -25.49
CA ALA A 753 19.55 -10.48 -24.05
C ALA A 753 18.69 -11.52 -23.35
N LEU A 754 19.25 -12.11 -22.29
CA LEU A 754 18.55 -13.07 -21.44
C LEU A 754 17.38 -12.36 -20.72
N PRO A 755 16.21 -13.02 -20.59
CA PRO A 755 15.04 -12.47 -19.88
C PRO A 755 15.28 -12.04 -18.43
N GLN A 756 16.44 -12.36 -17.87
CA GLN A 756 16.86 -12.02 -16.51
C GLN A 756 17.45 -10.60 -16.45
N LEU A 757 18.11 -10.15 -17.52
CA LEU A 757 18.68 -8.81 -17.61
C LEU A 757 17.59 -7.73 -17.64
N SER A 758 16.42 -8.02 -18.21
CA SER A 758 15.28 -7.09 -18.19
C SER A 758 14.73 -6.88 -16.77
N LYS A 759 14.75 -7.91 -15.92
CA LYS A 759 14.42 -7.76 -14.49
C LYS A 759 15.45 -6.91 -13.75
N VAL A 760 16.74 -7.16 -13.97
CA VAL A 760 17.83 -6.37 -13.37
C VAL A 760 17.73 -4.91 -13.80
N TRP A 761 17.47 -4.66 -15.07
CA TRP A 761 17.28 -3.32 -15.63
C TRP A 761 16.10 -2.58 -14.98
N SER A 762 14.95 -3.24 -14.85
CA SER A 762 13.77 -2.65 -14.21
C SER A 762 14.03 -2.29 -12.74
N VAL A 763 14.76 -3.14 -12.01
CA VAL A 763 15.17 -2.87 -10.62
C VAL A 763 16.17 -1.72 -10.55
N ALA A 764 17.14 -1.66 -11.46
CA ALA A 764 18.14 -0.59 -11.53
C ALA A 764 17.50 0.77 -11.85
N GLN A 765 16.60 0.83 -12.84
CA GLN A 765 15.84 2.04 -13.17
C GLN A 765 15.06 2.57 -11.96
N SER A 766 14.60 1.66 -11.10
CA SER A 766 13.78 2.03 -9.95
C SER A 766 14.53 2.71 -8.81
N LYS A 767 15.87 2.67 -8.85
CA LYS A 767 16.76 3.34 -7.88
C LYS A 767 17.29 4.68 -8.41
N LEU A 768 16.97 5.05 -9.65
CA LEU A 768 17.44 6.31 -10.24
C LEU A 768 16.71 7.51 -9.61
N PRO A 769 17.41 8.63 -9.37
CA PRO A 769 16.79 9.91 -9.04
C PRO A 769 15.77 10.33 -10.09
N LYS A 770 14.77 11.14 -9.70
CA LYS A 770 13.66 11.59 -10.56
C LYS A 770 14.14 12.11 -11.92
N ASN A 771 15.13 12.99 -11.92
CA ASN A 771 15.63 13.64 -13.14
C ASN A 771 16.27 12.62 -14.09
N ILE A 772 17.07 11.69 -13.54
CA ILE A 772 17.74 10.64 -14.32
C ILE A 772 16.72 9.61 -14.81
N TYR A 773 15.70 9.29 -14.00
CA TYR A 773 14.61 8.40 -14.39
C TYR A 773 13.83 8.97 -15.58
N ASN A 774 13.36 10.22 -15.49
CA ASN A 774 12.63 10.89 -16.57
C ASN A 774 13.52 11.08 -17.82
N PHE A 775 14.79 11.46 -17.65
CA PHE A 775 15.76 11.52 -18.74
C PHE A 775 15.88 10.18 -19.46
N THR A 776 16.01 9.07 -18.72
CA THR A 776 16.14 7.72 -19.29
C THR A 776 14.88 7.33 -20.09
N ILE A 777 13.69 7.59 -19.55
CA ILE A 777 12.43 7.32 -20.26
C ILE A 777 12.31 8.17 -21.53
N ARG A 778 12.69 9.45 -21.47
CA ARG A 778 12.68 10.35 -22.65
C ARG A 778 13.72 9.96 -23.69
N TYR A 779 14.90 9.50 -23.27
CA TYR A 779 15.94 9.00 -24.15
C TYR A 779 15.45 7.76 -24.90
N ILE A 780 14.92 6.77 -24.16
CA ILE A 780 14.32 5.55 -24.72
C ILE A 780 13.19 5.92 -25.70
N ASN A 781 12.37 6.92 -25.37
CA ASN A 781 11.28 7.37 -26.24
C ASN A 781 11.71 8.35 -27.34
N ASN A 782 13.02 8.59 -27.56
CA ASN A 782 13.56 9.57 -28.52
C ASN A 782 12.81 10.93 -28.44
N SER A 783 12.50 11.32 -27.22
CA SER A 783 11.70 12.49 -26.85
C SER A 783 12.56 13.53 -26.10
N LEU A 784 13.88 13.45 -26.26
CA LEU A 784 14.81 14.47 -25.79
C LEU A 784 14.76 15.71 -26.71
N PRO A 785 15.05 16.91 -26.19
CA PRO A 785 14.87 18.17 -26.90
C PRO A 785 16.02 18.45 -27.88
N THR A 786 16.20 17.60 -28.90
CA THR A 786 17.12 17.89 -30.01
C THR A 786 16.50 18.93 -30.94
N ARG A 787 17.28 19.70 -31.71
CA ARG A 787 16.69 20.73 -32.61
C ARG A 787 15.66 20.18 -33.57
N LYS A 788 15.86 18.96 -34.09
CA LYS A 788 14.85 18.27 -34.91
C LYS A 788 13.55 17.98 -34.15
N ASN A 789 13.63 17.56 -32.89
CA ASN A 789 12.45 17.34 -32.05
C ASN A 789 11.78 18.66 -31.64
N LEU A 790 12.56 19.69 -31.32
CA LEU A 790 12.05 21.04 -31.02
C LEU A 790 11.35 21.66 -32.23
N ASN A 791 11.86 21.42 -33.45
CA ASN A 791 11.20 21.81 -34.70
C ASN A 791 9.88 21.05 -34.89
N ARG A 792 9.88 19.73 -34.69
CA ARG A 792 8.65 18.92 -34.71
C ARG A 792 7.61 19.37 -33.67
N TRP A 793 8.05 19.89 -32.53
CA TRP A 793 7.16 20.43 -31.49
C TRP A 793 6.76 21.89 -31.72
N ALA A 794 7.13 22.47 -32.88
CA ALA A 794 6.89 23.87 -33.24
C ALA A 794 7.49 24.90 -32.24
N ILE A 795 8.56 24.52 -31.52
CA ILE A 795 9.29 25.38 -30.59
C ILE A 795 10.46 26.09 -31.29
N SER A 796 11.06 25.46 -32.30
CA SER A 796 12.19 26.01 -33.07
C SER A 796 11.93 25.95 -34.57
N SER A 797 12.40 26.94 -35.32
CA SER A 797 12.28 26.96 -36.79
C SER A 797 13.37 26.15 -37.50
N ASN A 798 14.48 25.84 -36.84
CA ASN A 798 15.64 25.18 -37.45
C ASN A 798 15.83 23.74 -36.90
N SER A 799 16.00 22.76 -37.78
CA SER A 799 16.23 21.36 -37.43
C SER A 799 17.70 20.95 -37.35
N ASP A 800 18.62 21.82 -37.77
CA ASP A 800 19.98 21.43 -38.11
C ASP A 800 20.98 21.76 -36.99
N CYS A 801 22.04 20.95 -36.94
CA CYS A 801 23.09 21.04 -35.95
C CYS A 801 23.89 22.34 -36.12
N SER A 802 24.17 23.03 -35.02
CA SER A 802 24.90 24.31 -35.04
C SER A 802 26.31 24.22 -35.61
N PHE A 803 26.93 23.04 -35.57
CA PHE A 803 28.35 22.86 -35.86
C PHE A 803 28.59 22.26 -37.25
N CYS A 804 27.87 21.20 -37.62
CA CYS A 804 28.09 20.51 -38.89
C CYS A 804 26.92 20.62 -39.88
N LEU A 805 25.88 21.42 -39.56
CA LEU A 805 24.73 21.73 -40.43
C LEU A 805 23.92 20.51 -40.90
N SER A 806 24.18 19.32 -40.34
CA SER A 806 23.36 18.13 -40.58
C SER A 806 22.13 18.11 -39.66
N PRO A 807 21.02 17.45 -40.04
CA PRO A 807 19.83 17.39 -39.20
C PRO A 807 20.13 16.84 -37.79
N GLU A 808 19.85 17.65 -36.76
CA GLU A 808 20.23 17.35 -35.37
C GLU A 808 19.25 16.35 -34.73
N THR A 809 19.40 15.10 -35.14
CA THR A 809 18.71 13.94 -34.57
C THR A 809 19.43 13.45 -33.30
N LEU A 810 18.75 12.67 -32.45
CA LEU A 810 19.39 12.00 -31.33
C LEU A 810 20.53 11.07 -31.79
N LEU A 811 20.34 10.35 -32.90
CA LEU A 811 21.39 9.57 -33.57
C LEU A 811 22.61 10.44 -33.91
N HIS A 812 22.37 11.61 -34.50
CA HIS A 812 23.43 12.54 -34.88
C HIS A 812 24.23 13.01 -33.65
N ILE A 813 23.55 13.47 -32.59
CA ILE A 813 24.21 13.92 -31.35
C ILE A 813 24.95 12.78 -30.67
N VAL A 814 24.41 11.56 -30.67
CA VAL A 814 24.93 10.44 -29.88
C VAL A 814 26.02 9.65 -30.62
N ALA A 815 26.04 9.63 -31.95
CA ALA A 815 26.97 8.78 -32.69
C ALA A 815 27.40 9.30 -34.06
N GLY A 816 26.82 10.39 -34.57
CA GLY A 816 26.99 10.81 -35.96
C GLY A 816 27.73 12.13 -36.18
N CYS A 817 27.88 12.97 -35.16
CA CYS A 817 28.47 14.30 -35.31
C CYS A 817 29.99 14.27 -35.09
N GLN A 818 30.75 14.75 -36.06
CA GLN A 818 32.22 14.78 -36.00
C GLN A 818 32.76 15.72 -34.91
N PHE A 819 32.04 16.81 -34.59
CA PHE A 819 32.40 17.72 -33.50
C PHE A 819 32.14 17.14 -32.10
N TYR A 820 31.30 16.11 -31.98
CA TYR A 820 31.05 15.40 -30.73
C TYR A 820 31.84 14.09 -30.61
N LEU A 821 32.77 13.83 -31.53
CA LEU A 821 33.56 12.59 -31.59
C LEU A 821 34.29 12.30 -30.27
N ASP A 822 34.90 13.31 -29.65
CA ASP A 822 35.61 13.15 -28.37
C ASP A 822 34.70 12.64 -27.25
N ARG A 823 33.43 13.05 -27.24
CA ARG A 823 32.43 12.54 -26.28
C ARG A 823 32.04 11.10 -26.57
N PHE A 824 32.15 10.64 -27.82
CA PHE A 824 31.87 9.25 -28.19
C PHE A 824 33.02 8.35 -27.72
N THR A 825 34.25 8.77 -28.00
CA THR A 825 35.48 8.12 -27.57
C THR A 825 35.54 8.04 -26.05
N TRP A 826 35.20 9.12 -25.34
CA TRP A 826 35.17 9.11 -23.88
C TRP A 826 34.17 8.09 -23.31
N ARG A 827 32.95 8.00 -23.86
CA ARG A 827 31.94 7.01 -23.40
C ARG A 827 32.36 5.58 -23.73
N HIS A 828 32.87 5.37 -24.94
CA HIS A 828 33.44 4.09 -25.36
C HIS A 828 34.53 3.64 -24.37
N ASN A 829 35.52 4.50 -24.15
CA ASN A 829 36.66 4.20 -23.29
C ASN A 829 36.25 4.05 -21.82
N SER A 830 35.23 4.77 -21.34
CA SER A 830 34.70 4.60 -19.98
C SER A 830 34.09 3.21 -19.76
N VAL A 831 33.28 2.74 -20.72
CA VAL A 831 32.70 1.39 -20.66
C VAL A 831 33.79 0.34 -20.83
N LEU A 832 34.72 0.57 -21.75
CA LEU A 832 35.85 -0.32 -21.98
C LEU A 832 36.74 -0.44 -20.74
N ASN A 833 37.00 0.66 -20.03
CA ASN A 833 37.82 0.69 -18.83
C ASN A 833 37.14 -0.04 -17.67
N PHE A 834 35.82 0.13 -17.53
CA PHE A 834 35.04 -0.66 -16.58
C PHE A 834 35.11 -2.16 -16.87
N LEU A 835 34.94 -2.56 -18.14
CA LEU A 835 35.04 -3.97 -18.56
C LEU A 835 36.46 -4.51 -18.35
N ALA A 836 37.49 -3.74 -18.69
CA ALA A 836 38.89 -4.12 -18.53
C ALA A 836 39.24 -4.39 -17.06
N HIS A 837 38.82 -3.50 -16.14
CA HIS A 837 39.05 -3.69 -14.71
C HIS A 837 38.32 -4.91 -14.12
N GLN A 838 37.13 -5.24 -14.61
CA GLN A 838 36.41 -6.44 -14.15
C GLN A 838 37.05 -7.73 -14.69
N LEU A 839 37.46 -7.73 -15.97
CA LEU A 839 38.08 -8.89 -16.63
C LEU A 839 39.52 -9.15 -16.19
N GLN A 840 40.17 -8.21 -15.50
CA GLN A 840 41.50 -8.35 -14.94
C GLN A 840 41.62 -9.48 -13.89
N THR A 841 40.49 -10.00 -13.40
CA THR A 841 40.40 -11.01 -12.32
C THR A 841 40.24 -12.45 -12.82
N VAL A 842 40.32 -12.71 -14.13
CA VAL A 842 40.04 -14.03 -14.71
C VAL A 842 41.31 -14.91 -14.81
N ASP A 843 41.27 -16.05 -14.12
CA ASP A 843 42.28 -17.12 -13.98
C ASP A 843 43.39 -17.17 -15.05
N GLY A 844 44.60 -16.76 -14.65
CA GLY A 844 45.84 -16.98 -15.42
C GLY A 844 45.90 -16.35 -16.83
N SER A 845 44.90 -15.55 -17.19
CA SER A 845 44.75 -14.98 -18.53
C SER A 845 45.34 -13.57 -18.58
N THR A 846 46.17 -13.29 -19.59
CA THR A 846 46.73 -11.95 -19.76
C THR A 846 45.76 -11.08 -20.55
N LEU A 847 45.27 -10.00 -19.91
CA LEU A 847 44.38 -9.03 -20.52
C LEU A 847 45.17 -7.90 -21.21
N TYR A 848 44.79 -7.62 -22.45
CA TYR A 848 45.23 -6.47 -23.23
C TYR A 848 44.02 -5.59 -23.55
N ALA A 849 44.17 -4.27 -23.45
CA ALA A 849 43.08 -3.33 -23.70
C ALA A 849 43.60 -2.08 -24.39
N ASP A 850 42.81 -1.53 -25.32
CA ASP A 850 43.14 -0.29 -26.03
C ASP A 850 42.86 0.96 -25.16
N LEU A 851 43.55 1.05 -24.02
CA LEU A 851 43.37 2.08 -22.99
C LEU A 851 44.69 2.44 -22.33
N ASN A 852 44.79 3.69 -21.85
CA ASN A 852 45.94 4.15 -21.09
C ASN A 852 46.03 3.39 -19.75
N GLY A 853 47.19 2.78 -19.47
CA GLY A 853 47.43 2.00 -18.25
C GLY A 853 47.28 0.47 -18.39
N PHE A 854 46.87 -0.02 -19.56
CA PHE A 854 46.84 -1.45 -19.90
C PHE A 854 47.88 -1.78 -20.98
N LYS A 855 48.29 -3.05 -21.09
CA LYS A 855 49.17 -3.50 -22.18
C LYS A 855 48.42 -3.39 -23.51
N SER A 856 49.02 -2.71 -24.49
CA SER A 856 48.39 -2.51 -25.79
C SER A 856 48.17 -3.85 -26.52
N PRO A 857 46.97 -4.13 -27.04
CA PRO A 857 46.68 -5.32 -27.83
C PRO A 857 47.53 -5.42 -29.11
N SER A 858 47.98 -4.27 -29.64
CA SER A 858 48.83 -4.19 -30.85
C SER A 858 50.12 -5.00 -30.73
N ILE A 859 50.59 -5.28 -29.50
CA ILE A 859 51.81 -6.05 -29.23
C ILE A 859 51.69 -7.49 -29.74
N LEU A 860 50.48 -8.05 -29.80
CA LEU A 860 50.21 -9.42 -30.24
C LEU A 860 49.68 -9.52 -31.68
N THR A 861 48.98 -8.49 -32.18
CA THR A 861 48.29 -8.52 -33.47
C THR A 861 48.88 -7.59 -34.53
N GLY A 862 49.86 -6.75 -34.16
CA GLY A 862 50.42 -5.68 -34.99
C GLY A 862 49.54 -4.42 -35.03
N ASP A 863 50.13 -3.29 -35.45
CA ASP A 863 49.45 -1.98 -35.45
C ASP A 863 48.25 -1.90 -36.42
N THR A 864 48.17 -2.81 -37.40
CA THR A 864 47.10 -2.85 -38.40
C THR A 864 45.77 -3.35 -37.82
N TYR A 865 45.81 -4.20 -36.79
CA TYR A 865 44.62 -4.82 -36.20
C TYR A 865 44.61 -4.57 -34.70
N ARG A 866 44.12 -3.39 -34.31
CA ARG A 866 43.99 -2.96 -32.91
C ARG A 866 42.58 -3.27 -32.36
N PRO A 867 42.39 -4.35 -31.58
CA PRO A 867 41.12 -4.67 -30.93
C PRO A 867 40.90 -3.84 -29.65
N ASP A 868 39.65 -3.65 -29.26
CA ASP A 868 39.31 -2.89 -28.05
C ASP A 868 39.76 -3.65 -26.77
N LEU A 869 39.50 -4.96 -26.71
CA LEU A 869 39.95 -5.87 -25.66
C LEU A 869 40.44 -7.18 -26.28
N LEU A 870 41.51 -7.74 -25.73
CA LEU A 870 42.07 -9.01 -26.14
C LEU A 870 42.48 -9.82 -24.90
N LEU A 871 41.95 -11.02 -24.79
CA LEU A 871 42.23 -11.94 -23.69
C LEU A 871 43.05 -13.10 -24.22
N SER A 872 44.26 -13.27 -23.66
CA SER A 872 45.12 -14.43 -23.92
C SER A 872 44.99 -15.39 -22.75
N CYS A 873 44.41 -16.55 -22.99
CA CYS A 873 44.23 -17.59 -21.98
C CYS A 873 45.46 -18.51 -21.91
N SER A 874 45.75 -19.05 -20.73
CA SER A 874 46.87 -19.97 -20.47
C SER A 874 46.83 -21.25 -21.31
N ASN A 875 45.66 -21.62 -21.86
CA ASN A 875 45.47 -22.75 -22.77
C ASN A 875 45.82 -22.45 -24.25
N GLY A 876 46.39 -21.27 -24.55
CA GLY A 876 46.75 -20.85 -25.91
C GLY A 876 45.61 -20.28 -26.75
N SER A 877 44.41 -20.09 -26.18
CA SER A 877 43.26 -19.48 -26.87
C SER A 877 43.30 -17.95 -26.78
N LEU A 878 42.96 -17.28 -27.88
CA LEU A 878 42.86 -15.82 -27.99
C LEU A 878 41.41 -15.39 -28.22
N TYR A 879 40.88 -14.55 -27.34
CA TYR A 879 39.54 -13.97 -27.47
C TYR A 879 39.64 -12.49 -27.81
N VAL A 880 39.12 -12.13 -28.99
CA VAL A 880 39.01 -10.73 -29.43
C VAL A 880 37.63 -10.21 -29.07
N VAL A 881 37.58 -9.11 -28.32
CA VAL A 881 36.35 -8.46 -27.89
C VAL A 881 36.33 -7.03 -28.42
N GLU A 882 35.31 -6.72 -29.20
CA GLU A 882 35.11 -5.42 -29.82
C GLU A 882 33.84 -4.76 -29.25
N LEU A 883 34.01 -3.61 -28.62
CA LEU A 883 32.94 -2.87 -27.98
C LEU A 883 32.25 -1.97 -29.01
N THR A 884 30.95 -2.13 -29.20
CA THR A 884 30.19 -1.24 -30.11
C THR A 884 29.30 -0.30 -29.29
N THR A 885 29.73 0.95 -29.14
CA THR A 885 28.89 2.01 -28.58
C THR A 885 28.27 2.82 -29.72
N GLY A 886 27.01 2.55 -30.05
CA GLY A 886 26.33 3.22 -31.15
C GLY A 886 24.83 3.33 -30.93
N TYR A 887 24.21 4.26 -31.64
CA TYR A 887 22.76 4.40 -31.65
C TYR A 887 22.10 3.19 -32.35
N GLU A 888 20.92 2.82 -31.87
CA GLU A 888 20.23 1.56 -32.11
C GLU A 888 20.09 1.18 -33.60
N THR A 889 19.81 2.16 -34.45
CA THR A 889 19.57 1.95 -35.88
C THR A 889 20.83 1.55 -36.67
N ASN A 890 22.03 1.89 -36.17
CA ASN A 890 23.29 1.59 -36.86
C ASN A 890 24.06 0.40 -36.25
N LEU A 891 23.51 -0.22 -35.20
CA LEU A 891 24.19 -1.27 -34.44
C LEU A 891 24.51 -2.50 -35.31
N LYS A 892 23.57 -2.95 -36.14
CA LYS A 892 23.76 -4.11 -37.04
C LYS A 892 24.87 -3.89 -38.06
N ASN A 893 24.92 -2.70 -38.66
CA ASN A 893 25.93 -2.34 -39.64
C ASN A 893 27.31 -2.22 -38.98
N ASN A 894 27.40 -1.63 -37.78
CA ASN A 894 28.63 -1.53 -37.01
C ASN A 894 29.18 -2.90 -36.61
N VAL A 895 28.31 -3.82 -36.17
CA VAL A 895 28.70 -5.20 -35.87
C VAL A 895 29.21 -5.91 -37.12
N LYS A 896 28.54 -5.74 -38.28
CA LYS A 896 29.01 -6.31 -39.55
C LYS A 896 30.39 -5.74 -39.93
N ARG A 897 30.58 -4.42 -39.87
CA ARG A 897 31.86 -3.76 -40.15
C ARG A 897 33.00 -4.27 -39.24
N LYS A 898 32.76 -4.39 -37.94
CA LYS A 898 33.74 -4.90 -36.96
C LYS A 898 34.05 -6.39 -37.17
N LYS A 899 33.08 -7.21 -37.59
CA LYS A 899 33.34 -8.60 -37.99
C LYS A 899 34.20 -8.69 -39.24
N ASP A 900 33.91 -7.84 -40.22
CA ASP A 900 34.61 -7.82 -41.50
C ASP A 900 36.06 -7.36 -41.35
N LYS A 901 36.36 -6.48 -40.36
CA LYS A 901 37.73 -6.01 -39.99
C LYS A 901 38.73 -7.14 -39.75
N TYR A 902 38.30 -8.27 -39.19
CA TYR A 902 39.20 -9.39 -38.83
C TYR A 902 39.13 -10.57 -39.80
N ARG A 903 38.31 -10.49 -40.87
CA ARG A 903 38.19 -11.60 -41.83
C ARG A 903 39.51 -11.96 -42.50
N GLU A 904 40.31 -10.96 -42.86
CA GLU A 904 41.59 -11.16 -43.55
C GLU A 904 42.66 -11.77 -42.61
N LEU A 905 42.69 -11.35 -41.35
CA LEU A 905 43.56 -11.95 -40.32
C LEU A 905 43.22 -13.43 -40.08
N LEU A 906 41.92 -13.77 -40.01
CA LEU A 906 41.46 -15.15 -39.86
C LEU A 906 41.81 -16.02 -41.09
N ARG A 907 41.81 -15.40 -42.28
CA ARG A 907 42.22 -16.04 -43.54
C ARG A 907 43.73 -16.35 -43.55
N GLN A 908 44.56 -15.39 -43.13
CA GLN A 908 46.03 -15.54 -43.07
C GLN A 908 46.49 -16.57 -42.03
N LEU A 909 45.75 -16.75 -40.93
CA LEU A 909 46.04 -17.73 -39.89
C LEU A 909 45.60 -19.18 -40.25
N GLY A 910 45.14 -19.44 -41.48
CA GLY A 910 44.72 -20.77 -41.94
C GLY A 910 43.43 -21.28 -41.28
N MET A 911 42.67 -20.40 -40.63
CA MET A 911 41.46 -20.73 -39.86
C MET A 911 40.18 -20.63 -40.71
N GLU A 912 40.22 -20.97 -42.00
CA GLU A 912 39.07 -20.83 -42.91
C GLU A 912 37.94 -21.85 -42.67
N LYS A 913 38.15 -22.88 -41.84
CA LYS A 913 37.10 -23.87 -41.50
C LYS A 913 36.14 -23.46 -40.38
N TYR A 914 36.27 -22.26 -39.80
CA TYR A 914 35.39 -21.81 -38.72
C TYR A 914 34.39 -20.74 -39.16
N ASN A 915 33.48 -21.12 -40.07
CA ASN A 915 32.21 -20.42 -40.21
C ASN A 915 31.12 -21.10 -39.37
N SER A 916 30.41 -20.26 -38.61
CA SER A 916 29.10 -20.49 -37.95
C SER A 916 28.98 -21.49 -36.78
N LYS A 917 29.82 -21.37 -35.74
CA LYS A 917 29.46 -21.88 -34.39
C LYS A 917 29.79 -20.89 -33.28
N VAL A 918 29.22 -19.68 -33.35
CA VAL A 918 29.10 -18.78 -32.18
C VAL A 918 27.66 -18.80 -31.67
N THR A 919 27.24 -20.00 -31.28
CA THR A 919 26.14 -20.30 -30.35
C THR A 919 26.33 -21.75 -29.89
N LYS A 920 27.30 -21.98 -29.00
CA LYS A 920 27.30 -23.15 -28.10
C LYS A 920 26.94 -22.58 -26.73
N ARG A 921 25.69 -22.74 -26.25
CA ARG A 921 25.26 -23.88 -25.42
C ARG A 921 26.39 -24.36 -24.52
N ILE A 922 26.47 -23.76 -23.33
CA ILE A 922 26.85 -24.49 -22.13
C ILE A 922 25.58 -25.23 -21.70
N SER A 923 25.50 -26.52 -21.98
CA SER A 923 24.66 -27.43 -21.21
C SER A 923 25.36 -28.77 -21.04
N GLU A 924 25.79 -28.99 -19.79
CA GLU A 924 25.61 -30.23 -19.02
C GLU A 924 26.48 -31.40 -19.50
N THR A 925 27.53 -31.70 -18.75
CA THR A 925 27.42 -32.65 -17.63
C THR A 925 28.43 -32.28 -16.53
N SER A 926 27.92 -32.02 -15.31
CA SER A 926 28.69 -31.71 -14.08
C SER A 926 29.77 -30.61 -14.18
N GLY A 927 29.36 -29.37 -14.48
CA GLY A 927 30.24 -28.19 -14.40
C GLY A 927 30.54 -27.78 -12.95
N MET A 928 31.38 -28.55 -12.26
CA MET A 928 31.97 -28.19 -10.98
C MET A 928 33.48 -28.14 -11.14
N GLU A 929 34.04 -26.93 -11.13
CA GLU A 929 35.47 -26.71 -11.03
C GLU A 929 35.72 -26.11 -9.63
N MET A 930 36.37 -26.89 -8.76
CA MET A 930 36.68 -26.49 -7.39
C MET A 930 38.04 -25.81 -7.39
N LEU A 931 38.03 -24.49 -7.25
CA LEU A 931 39.23 -23.69 -7.00
C LEU A 931 39.52 -23.70 -5.49
N GLU A 932 40.51 -24.49 -5.07
CA GLU A 932 41.02 -24.45 -3.69
C GLU A 932 41.90 -23.21 -3.52
N VAL A 933 41.31 -22.15 -2.98
CA VAL A 933 42.04 -20.96 -2.53
C VAL A 933 42.04 -20.95 -1.01
N HIS A 934 43.22 -20.88 -0.39
CA HIS A 934 43.33 -20.70 1.05
C HIS A 934 42.68 -19.38 1.46
N VAL A 935 41.60 -19.48 2.25
CA VAL A 935 40.89 -18.32 2.80
C VAL A 935 41.86 -17.56 3.72
N PRO A 936 41.92 -16.22 3.66
CA PRO A 936 42.79 -15.45 4.54
C PRO A 936 42.53 -15.77 6.01
N ASP A 937 43.57 -16.06 6.79
CA ASP A 937 43.55 -16.37 8.23
C ASP A 937 42.98 -15.20 9.05
N THR A 938 41.66 -15.00 8.99
CA THR A 938 41.04 -13.76 9.47
C THR A 938 39.77 -14.02 10.27
N THR A 939 39.96 -14.27 11.57
CA THR A 939 38.92 -14.22 12.62
C THR A 939 37.65 -15.03 12.33
N ILE A 940 36.64 -15.01 13.20
CA ILE A 940 35.36 -15.66 12.94
C ILE A 940 34.56 -14.81 11.95
N THR A 941 34.84 -14.99 10.66
CA THR A 941 34.08 -14.35 9.59
C THR A 941 33.32 -15.41 8.81
N SER A 942 31.99 -15.31 8.86
CA SER A 942 31.13 -16.11 7.98
C SER A 942 31.11 -15.44 6.61
N TRP A 943 31.80 -16.05 5.65
CA TRP A 943 31.73 -15.66 4.26
C TRP A 943 30.41 -16.18 3.69
N VAL A 944 29.51 -15.25 3.39
CA VAL A 944 28.22 -15.57 2.79
C VAL A 944 28.35 -15.41 1.28
N ALA A 945 28.36 -16.53 0.58
CA ALA A 945 28.41 -16.59 -0.87
C ALA A 945 27.01 -16.79 -1.44
N ASN A 946 26.63 -15.91 -2.36
CA ASN A 946 25.42 -16.06 -3.16
C ASN A 946 25.84 -16.47 -4.57
N GLY A 947 25.46 -17.66 -5.00
CA GLY A 947 25.61 -18.08 -6.37
C GLY A 947 24.36 -17.75 -7.17
N PHE A 948 24.51 -17.43 -8.44
CA PHE A 948 23.43 -17.58 -9.39
C PHE A 948 23.98 -18.34 -10.59
N ALA A 949 23.30 -19.42 -10.95
CA ALA A 949 23.56 -20.19 -12.13
C ALA A 949 22.57 -19.78 -13.21
N MET A 950 23.07 -19.63 -14.43
CA MET A 950 22.25 -19.23 -15.57
C MET A 950 22.35 -20.31 -16.63
N SER A 951 21.34 -21.19 -16.67
CA SER A 951 21.25 -22.27 -17.67
C SER A 951 20.39 -21.81 -18.85
N SER A 952 20.80 -22.16 -20.07
CA SER A 952 20.01 -21.92 -21.28
C SER A 952 18.72 -22.73 -21.33
N ILE A 953 18.59 -23.78 -20.50
CA ILE A 953 17.41 -24.67 -20.44
C ILE A 953 16.52 -24.29 -19.25
N TYR A 954 17.10 -24.12 -18.04
CA TYR A 954 16.33 -23.92 -16.80
C TYR A 954 16.21 -22.44 -16.34
N GLY A 955 16.86 -21.49 -17.01
CA GLY A 955 16.82 -20.07 -16.65
C GLY A 955 17.76 -19.71 -15.50
N ILE A 956 17.39 -18.73 -14.66
CA ILE A 956 18.21 -18.31 -13.49
C ILE A 956 17.86 -19.20 -12.33
N GLY A 957 18.83 -19.99 -11.89
CA GLY A 957 18.81 -20.56 -10.55
C GLY A 957 19.59 -19.62 -9.65
N ILE A 958 18.94 -19.00 -8.68
CA ILE A 958 19.67 -18.35 -7.59
C ILE A 958 19.94 -19.46 -6.58
N SER A 959 21.21 -19.69 -6.23
CA SER A 959 21.55 -20.66 -5.22
C SER A 959 21.07 -20.16 -3.86
N ASN A 960 20.78 -21.09 -2.95
CA ASN A 960 20.67 -20.72 -1.54
C ASN A 960 22.00 -20.16 -1.06
N GLN A 961 21.95 -19.30 -0.04
CA GLN A 961 23.15 -18.73 0.60
C GLN A 961 24.07 -19.86 1.07
N ALA A 962 25.23 -19.98 0.43
CA ALA A 962 26.29 -20.87 0.87
C ALA A 962 27.11 -20.10 1.92
N MET A 963 27.29 -20.70 3.10
CA MET A 963 28.01 -20.06 4.19
C MET A 963 29.31 -20.83 4.43
N LEU A 964 30.44 -20.18 4.17
CA LEU A 964 31.75 -20.69 4.54
C LEU A 964 32.19 -19.98 5.82
N LYS A 965 32.23 -20.71 6.93
CA LYS A 965 32.73 -20.17 8.19
C LYS A 965 34.26 -20.31 8.19
N ALA A 966 34.96 -19.21 7.90
CA ALA A 966 36.39 -19.14 8.17
C ALA A 966 36.55 -19.05 9.70
N PHE A 967 37.22 -20.04 10.28
CA PHE A 967 37.36 -20.16 11.72
C PHE A 967 38.78 -20.51 12.08
N GLN A 968 39.48 -19.53 12.64
CA GLN A 968 40.75 -19.75 13.31
C GLN A 968 40.45 -20.07 14.78
N PRO A 969 40.88 -21.22 15.33
CA PRO A 969 40.58 -21.60 16.71
C PRO A 969 41.17 -20.66 17.76
N PHE A 970 42.23 -19.92 17.39
CA PHE A 970 42.89 -18.95 18.24
C PHE A 970 43.16 -17.68 17.44
N PHE A 971 42.62 -16.53 17.86
CA PHE A 971 42.80 -15.27 17.15
C PHE A 971 42.68 -14.04 18.06
N VAL A 972 43.21 -12.92 17.56
CA VAL A 972 43.20 -11.61 18.22
C VAL A 972 42.26 -10.65 17.48
N GLN A 973 41.44 -9.92 18.22
CA GLN A 973 40.58 -8.87 17.69
C GLN A 973 40.94 -7.52 18.31
N VAL A 974 41.14 -6.50 17.47
CA VAL A 974 41.46 -5.12 17.89
C VAL A 974 40.25 -4.23 17.64
N THR A 975 39.73 -3.58 18.67
CA THR A 975 38.62 -2.62 18.58
C THR A 975 39.17 -1.19 18.59
N LEU A 976 38.99 -0.47 17.48
CA LEU A 976 39.48 0.91 17.28
C LEU A 976 38.32 1.90 17.10
N PRO A 977 38.43 3.14 17.60
CA PRO A 977 37.53 4.25 17.24
C PRO A 977 37.77 4.71 15.79
N TYR A 978 36.85 5.52 15.25
CA TYR A 978 36.94 6.05 13.89
C TYR A 978 38.14 7.00 13.72
N SER A 979 38.30 7.98 14.61
CA SER A 979 39.44 8.89 14.70
C SER A 979 39.83 9.14 16.16
N VAL A 980 41.06 9.61 16.38
CA VAL A 980 41.59 10.03 17.69
C VAL A 980 42.35 11.34 17.55
N ILE A 981 42.40 12.13 18.61
CA ILE A 981 43.14 13.39 18.63
C ILE A 981 44.61 13.13 19.01
N ARG A 982 45.54 13.77 18.32
CA ARG A 982 46.98 13.71 18.62
C ARG A 982 47.25 14.19 20.04
N GLY A 983 48.05 13.44 20.80
CA GLY A 983 48.38 13.77 22.19
C GLY A 983 47.35 13.32 23.25
N GLU A 984 46.14 12.90 22.85
CA GLU A 984 45.15 12.38 23.80
C GLU A 984 45.37 10.89 24.10
N GLU A 985 45.20 10.51 25.38
CA GLU A 985 45.28 9.11 25.79
C GLU A 985 44.01 8.37 25.38
N THR A 986 44.13 7.45 24.42
CA THR A 986 43.01 6.64 23.95
C THR A 986 43.22 5.16 24.31
N PRO A 987 42.23 4.50 24.94
CA PRO A 987 42.30 3.06 25.22
C PRO A 987 41.92 2.24 23.98
N ILE A 988 42.85 1.47 23.45
CA ILE A 988 42.60 0.42 22.46
C ILE A 988 42.27 -0.88 23.19
N THR A 989 41.11 -1.45 22.90
CA THR A 989 40.73 -2.75 23.47
C THR A 989 41.13 -3.86 22.52
N VAL A 990 41.91 -4.81 23.03
CA VAL A 990 42.32 -6.02 22.31
C VAL A 990 41.73 -7.22 23.02
N THR A 991 41.04 -8.08 22.28
CA THR A 991 40.44 -9.32 22.79
C THR A 991 41.12 -10.52 22.16
N VAL A 992 41.56 -11.47 22.98
CA VAL A 992 42.10 -12.76 22.54
C VAL A 992 41.03 -13.82 22.77
N PHE A 993 40.65 -14.54 21.72
CA PHE A 993 39.70 -15.63 21.79
C PHE A 993 40.42 -16.97 21.65
N ASN A 994 40.07 -17.94 22.51
CA ASN A 994 40.62 -19.28 22.48
C ASN A 994 39.51 -20.33 22.41
N TYR A 995 39.39 -21.00 21.28
CA TYR A 995 38.49 -22.13 21.03
C TYR A 995 39.24 -23.48 20.96
N LEU A 996 40.51 -23.53 21.37
CA LEU A 996 41.29 -24.77 21.48
C LEU A 996 40.80 -25.60 22.69
N SER A 997 41.08 -26.90 22.68
CA SER A 997 40.57 -27.86 23.68
C SER A 997 41.16 -27.70 25.09
N SER A 998 42.14 -26.81 25.29
CA SER A 998 42.83 -26.61 26.58
C SER A 998 43.05 -25.12 26.86
N CYS A 999 43.26 -24.76 28.13
CA CYS A 999 43.62 -23.40 28.51
C CYS A 999 45.05 -23.09 28.08
N VAL A 1000 45.23 -21.99 27.34
CA VAL A 1000 46.54 -21.59 26.81
C VAL A 1000 47.02 -20.33 27.55
N PRO A 1001 48.24 -20.33 28.08
CA PRO A 1001 48.86 -19.12 28.63
C PRO A 1001 49.33 -18.24 27.46
N ILE A 1002 48.81 -17.02 27.35
CA ILE A 1002 49.09 -16.09 26.25
C ILE A 1002 49.87 -14.88 26.73
N LYS A 1003 50.95 -14.55 26.02
CA LYS A 1003 51.64 -13.26 26.03
C LYS A 1003 51.10 -12.41 24.87
N LEU A 1004 50.37 -11.35 25.20
CA LEU A 1004 49.86 -10.36 24.27
C LEU A 1004 50.79 -9.15 24.25
N GLU A 1005 51.23 -8.74 23.06
CA GLU A 1005 52.22 -7.69 22.85
C GLU A 1005 51.74 -6.70 21.77
N LEU A 1006 51.63 -5.42 22.14
CA LEU A 1006 51.41 -4.33 21.19
C LEU A 1006 52.78 -3.84 20.68
N SER A 1007 53.01 -3.92 19.37
CA SER A 1007 54.29 -3.62 18.74
C SER A 1007 54.73 -2.18 18.99
N ARG A 1008 55.93 -2.00 19.53
CA ARG A 1008 56.46 -0.67 19.89
C ARG A 1008 57.18 -0.03 18.70
N LYS A 1009 56.44 0.46 17.69
CA LYS A 1009 57.03 1.40 16.71
C LYS A 1009 56.96 2.81 17.32
N SER A 1010 58.09 3.25 17.89
CA SER A 1010 58.18 4.42 18.77
C SER A 1010 57.88 5.77 18.13
N GLU A 1011 57.89 5.86 16.79
CA GLU A 1011 57.72 7.14 16.08
C GLU A 1011 56.24 7.56 15.92
N ASP A 1012 55.32 6.61 15.75
CA ASP A 1012 53.92 6.91 15.41
C ASP A 1012 53.02 7.10 16.64
N TYR A 1013 53.27 6.36 17.74
CA TYR A 1013 52.51 6.42 19.00
C TYR A 1013 53.31 5.93 20.21
N LYS A 1014 53.00 6.48 21.39
CA LYS A 1014 53.54 6.07 22.69
C LYS A 1014 52.50 5.23 23.43
N VAL A 1015 52.90 4.07 23.94
CA VAL A 1015 52.06 3.25 24.83
C VAL A 1015 52.30 3.69 26.28
N THR A 1016 51.28 4.14 26.99
CA THR A 1016 51.36 4.60 28.39
C THR A 1016 51.10 3.49 29.40
N SER A 1017 50.38 2.43 29.00
CA SER A 1017 50.17 1.22 29.81
C SER A 1017 51.27 0.17 29.59
N PHE A 1018 51.16 -0.99 30.26
CA PHE A 1018 51.97 -2.18 29.93
C PHE A 1018 51.79 -2.54 28.45
N HIS A 1019 52.89 -2.64 27.70
CA HIS A 1019 52.90 -3.02 26.28
C HIS A 1019 52.84 -4.53 26.06
N ILE A 1020 53.12 -5.30 27.12
CA ILE A 1020 52.99 -6.75 27.19
C ILE A 1020 52.03 -7.09 28.33
N SER A 1021 51.08 -7.97 28.07
CA SER A 1021 50.18 -8.53 29.08
C SER A 1021 50.18 -10.05 28.99
N LYS A 1022 50.29 -10.75 30.13
CA LYS A 1022 50.22 -12.21 30.20
C LYS A 1022 48.87 -12.61 30.79
N MET A 1023 48.15 -13.51 30.15
CA MET A 1023 46.84 -13.98 30.59
C MET A 1023 46.62 -15.45 30.27
N CYS A 1024 45.86 -16.14 31.11
CA CYS A 1024 45.37 -17.49 30.79
C CYS A 1024 44.02 -17.38 30.08
N VAL A 1025 43.89 -17.85 28.84
CA VAL A 1025 42.59 -17.89 28.13
C VAL A 1025 42.16 -19.36 28.01
N CYS A 1026 41.05 -19.71 28.65
CA CYS A 1026 40.55 -21.08 28.64
C CYS A 1026 39.74 -21.41 27.38
N LYS A 1027 39.36 -22.68 27.22
CA LYS A 1027 38.53 -23.14 26.11
C LYS A 1027 37.22 -22.36 26.05
N ASP A 1028 36.83 -21.94 24.84
CA ASP A 1028 35.61 -21.20 24.51
C ASP A 1028 35.49 -19.85 25.25
N ASP A 1029 36.61 -19.27 25.67
CA ASP A 1029 36.69 -18.00 26.43
C ASP A 1029 37.36 -16.89 25.60
N GLY A 1030 37.04 -15.63 25.93
CA GLY A 1030 37.58 -14.44 25.28
C GLY A 1030 37.99 -13.40 26.33
N LYS A 1031 39.28 -13.08 26.43
CA LYS A 1031 39.79 -12.09 27.39
C LYS A 1031 40.27 -10.83 26.72
N SER A 1032 39.80 -9.69 27.23
CA SER A 1032 40.12 -8.37 26.71
C SER A 1032 41.12 -7.62 27.60
N VAL A 1033 42.10 -6.98 26.98
CA VAL A 1033 43.05 -6.06 27.62
C VAL A 1033 42.98 -4.71 26.92
N LYS A 1034 43.04 -3.64 27.70
CA LYS A 1034 43.07 -2.27 27.21
C LYS A 1034 44.50 -1.76 27.19
N PHE A 1035 45.03 -1.48 26.01
CA PHE A 1035 46.30 -0.77 25.83
C PHE A 1035 46.01 0.72 25.66
N LYS A 1036 46.55 1.55 26.55
CA LYS A 1036 46.45 2.99 26.45
C LYS A 1036 47.57 3.51 25.56
N ILE A 1037 47.21 4.23 24.50
CA ILE A 1037 48.16 4.84 23.57
C ILE A 1037 47.94 6.34 23.47
N ILE A 1038 49.02 7.05 23.16
CA ILE A 1038 49.04 8.46 22.79
C ILE A 1038 49.62 8.54 21.38
N PRO A 1039 48.83 8.89 20.36
CA PRO A 1039 49.32 9.05 19.00
C PRO A 1039 50.14 10.33 18.86
N ASN A 1040 51.29 10.23 18.17
CA ASN A 1040 52.23 11.34 17.97
C ASN A 1040 52.20 11.89 16.53
N LYS A 1041 51.79 11.07 15.55
CA LYS A 1041 51.79 11.42 14.14
C LYS A 1041 50.37 11.59 13.60
N LEU A 1042 50.16 12.63 12.78
CA LEU A 1042 48.87 12.90 12.12
C LEU A 1042 48.63 11.96 10.94
N GLY A 1043 47.37 11.64 10.66
CA GLY A 1043 46.96 10.75 9.56
C GLY A 1043 46.78 9.30 9.99
N HIS A 1044 46.93 8.35 9.05
CA HIS A 1044 46.67 6.93 9.31
C HIS A 1044 47.90 6.22 9.91
N ILE A 1045 47.82 5.80 11.18
CA ILE A 1045 48.87 5.06 11.88
C ILE A 1045 48.57 3.54 11.92
N PRO A 1046 49.53 2.64 11.61
CA PRO A 1046 49.34 1.20 11.71
C PRO A 1046 49.61 0.67 13.13
N LEU A 1047 48.63 -0.02 13.72
CA LEU A 1047 48.70 -0.67 15.02
C LEU A 1047 48.79 -2.17 14.85
N THR A 1048 49.91 -2.78 15.28
CA THR A 1048 50.16 -4.22 15.18
C THR A 1048 50.15 -4.85 16.56
N VAL A 1049 49.28 -5.84 16.76
CA VAL A 1049 49.19 -6.62 18.01
C VAL A 1049 49.56 -8.06 17.73
N LYS A 1050 50.40 -8.66 18.58
CA LYS A 1050 50.83 -10.05 18.50
C LYS A 1050 50.41 -10.79 19.77
N ALA A 1051 49.75 -11.93 19.64
CA ALA A 1051 49.52 -12.87 20.72
C ALA A 1051 50.35 -14.12 20.47
N MET A 1052 51.07 -14.59 21.49
CA MET A 1052 51.87 -15.81 21.43
C MET A 1052 51.74 -16.58 22.73
N THR A 1053 51.93 -17.90 22.67
CA THR A 1053 51.91 -18.73 23.88
C THR A 1053 53.10 -18.38 24.79
N SER A 1054 52.88 -18.37 26.11
CA SER A 1054 53.86 -18.01 27.13
C SER A 1054 54.24 -19.22 27.96
N ASP A 1055 55.52 -19.39 28.28
CA ASP A 1055 56.02 -20.48 29.15
C ASP A 1055 55.71 -20.29 30.66
N ALA A 1056 54.82 -19.36 30.98
CA ALA A 1056 54.47 -19.04 32.36
C ALA A 1056 53.46 -20.05 32.92
N LYS A 1057 53.67 -20.53 34.14
CA LYS A 1057 52.74 -21.43 34.89
C LYS A 1057 51.45 -20.70 35.32
N LEU A 1058 50.72 -20.10 34.38
CA LEU A 1058 49.47 -19.36 34.59
C LEU A 1058 48.21 -20.23 34.34
N CYS A 1059 48.37 -21.38 33.67
CA CYS A 1059 47.29 -22.32 33.32
C CYS A 1059 47.68 -23.77 33.68
N PRO A 1060 46.72 -24.72 33.74
CA PRO A 1060 47.01 -26.16 33.77
C PRO A 1060 47.86 -26.59 32.56
N LYS A 1061 48.77 -27.57 32.71
CA LYS A 1061 49.72 -27.99 31.66
C LYS A 1061 49.01 -28.20 30.31
N SER A 1062 49.23 -27.29 29.37
CA SER A 1062 48.81 -27.42 27.97
C SER A 1062 50.06 -27.55 27.10
N THR A 1063 50.03 -28.50 26.17
CA THR A 1063 51.09 -28.76 25.16
C THR A 1063 50.84 -27.99 23.86
N VAL A 1064 49.83 -27.12 23.80
CA VAL A 1064 49.35 -26.47 22.58
C VAL A 1064 49.96 -25.08 22.42
N TYR A 1065 50.74 -24.88 21.36
CA TYR A 1065 51.29 -23.58 20.98
C TYR A 1065 50.38 -22.89 19.96
N ALA A 1066 49.99 -21.65 20.26
CA ALA A 1066 49.21 -20.77 19.41
C ALA A 1066 49.84 -19.37 19.30
N VAL A 1067 49.85 -18.83 18.08
CA VAL A 1067 50.38 -17.49 17.74
C VAL A 1067 49.44 -16.83 16.74
N ASP A 1068 49.18 -15.53 16.91
CA ASP A 1068 48.44 -14.71 15.96
C ASP A 1068 48.92 -13.25 15.97
N ALA A 1069 48.83 -12.55 14.83
CA ALA A 1069 49.25 -11.16 14.68
C ALA A 1069 48.33 -10.35 13.76
N VAL A 1070 47.79 -9.24 14.27
CA VAL A 1070 46.82 -8.40 13.54
C VAL A 1070 47.31 -6.96 13.43
N THR A 1071 47.22 -6.39 12.22
CA THR A 1071 47.53 -4.97 11.96
C THR A 1071 46.28 -4.19 11.49
N ARG A 1072 45.96 -3.07 12.15
CA ARG A 1072 44.84 -2.17 11.79
C ARG A 1072 45.29 -0.71 11.73
N LYS A 1073 44.71 0.09 10.83
CA LYS A 1073 45.05 1.52 10.66
C LYS A 1073 44.09 2.39 11.49
N LEU A 1074 44.64 3.33 12.28
CA LEU A 1074 43.89 4.31 13.09
C LEU A 1074 44.10 5.72 12.52
N LEU A 1075 43.03 6.50 12.35
CA LEU A 1075 43.10 7.89 11.88
C LEU A 1075 43.37 8.85 13.05
N VAL A 1076 44.42 9.66 12.96
CA VAL A 1076 44.81 10.66 13.95
C VAL A 1076 44.56 12.07 13.41
N GLU A 1077 43.71 12.82 14.10
CA GLU A 1077 43.36 14.21 13.83
C GLU A 1077 44.18 15.17 14.71
N PRO A 1078 44.46 16.40 14.25
CA PRO A 1078 45.19 17.38 15.06
C PRO A 1078 44.37 17.85 16.25
N GLU A 1079 45.08 18.27 17.30
CA GLU A 1079 44.49 18.88 18.48
C GLU A 1079 43.87 20.25 18.19
N GLY A 1080 43.02 20.76 19.10
CA GLY A 1080 42.44 22.10 19.00
C GLY A 1080 41.20 22.23 18.10
N ILE A 1081 40.77 23.49 17.89
CA ILE A 1081 39.57 23.85 17.15
C ILE A 1081 39.98 24.31 15.75
N LYS A 1082 39.40 23.70 14.71
CA LYS A 1082 39.63 24.11 13.32
C LYS A 1082 39.10 25.54 13.10
N GLN A 1083 39.98 26.47 12.72
CA GLN A 1083 39.61 27.80 12.26
C GLN A 1083 39.77 27.89 10.74
N GLU A 1084 38.77 28.46 10.07
CA GLU A 1084 38.75 28.61 8.61
C GLU A 1084 38.69 30.10 8.27
N HIS A 1085 39.70 30.58 7.55
CA HIS A 1085 39.79 31.96 7.08
C HIS A 1085 39.72 31.99 5.56
N SER A 1086 38.74 32.74 5.05
CA SER A 1086 38.52 32.89 3.61
C SER A 1086 38.87 34.31 3.20
N LYS A 1087 39.84 34.46 2.28
CA LYS A 1087 40.16 35.74 1.64
C LYS A 1087 39.75 35.64 0.16
N GLY A 1088 38.78 36.46 -0.23
CA GLY A 1088 38.33 36.55 -1.62
C GLY A 1088 38.97 37.76 -2.30
N THR A 1089 39.51 37.57 -3.49
CA THR A 1089 39.89 38.67 -4.39
C THR A 1089 39.16 38.52 -5.71
N PHE A 1090 38.80 39.65 -6.32
CA PHE A 1090 38.12 39.69 -7.60
C PHE A 1090 39.13 40.09 -8.68
N PHE A 1091 39.30 39.24 -9.69
CA PHE A 1091 40.19 39.53 -10.82
C PHE A 1091 39.37 39.69 -12.11
N CYS A 1092 39.60 40.80 -12.82
CA CYS A 1092 39.07 41.03 -14.17
C CYS A 1092 40.26 41.13 -15.13
N ALA A 1093 40.54 40.07 -15.90
CA ALA A 1093 41.65 40.07 -16.84
C ALA A 1093 41.37 41.01 -18.04
N PRO A 1094 42.27 41.96 -18.38
CA PRO A 1094 42.14 42.75 -19.60
C PRO A 1094 42.32 41.88 -20.85
N LYS A 1095 41.69 42.25 -21.97
CA LYS A 1095 41.68 41.46 -23.23
C LYS A 1095 43.08 41.17 -23.82
N LYS A 1096 44.13 41.86 -23.36
CA LYS A 1096 45.54 41.51 -23.57
C LYS A 1096 46.34 41.84 -22.31
N GLY A 1097 47.11 40.89 -21.79
CA GLY A 1097 47.98 41.01 -20.60
C GLY A 1097 47.87 39.81 -19.65
N SER A 1098 48.84 39.66 -18.75
CA SER A 1098 48.77 38.71 -17.62
C SER A 1098 48.62 39.49 -16.31
N TYR A 1099 47.75 39.02 -15.41
CA TYR A 1099 47.52 39.61 -14.09
C TYR A 1099 47.99 38.63 -13.02
N SER A 1100 48.79 39.11 -12.07
CA SER A 1100 49.30 38.32 -10.94
C SER A 1100 49.07 39.11 -9.65
N GLU A 1101 48.41 38.49 -8.68
CA GLU A 1101 48.22 39.04 -7.34
C GLU A 1101 48.81 38.06 -6.31
N ILE A 1102 49.53 38.58 -5.32
CA ILE A 1102 50.12 37.79 -4.24
C ILE A 1102 49.18 37.89 -3.04
N ILE A 1103 48.67 36.73 -2.59
CA ILE A 1103 47.77 36.65 -1.44
C ILE A 1103 48.57 36.19 -0.23
N ASP A 1104 48.89 37.14 0.65
CA ASP A 1104 49.51 36.83 1.93
C ASP A 1104 48.48 36.18 2.87
N LEU A 1105 48.71 34.91 3.19
CA LEU A 1105 47.95 34.14 4.18
C LEU A 1105 48.58 34.39 5.55
N ALA A 1106 47.97 35.27 6.35
CA ALA A 1106 48.39 35.50 7.73
C ALA A 1106 48.05 34.26 8.57
N ILE A 1107 49.07 33.43 8.87
CA ILE A 1107 48.93 32.25 9.72
C ILE A 1107 49.02 32.71 11.18
N PRO A 1108 48.02 32.45 12.04
CA PRO A 1108 48.10 32.78 13.46
C PRO A 1108 49.28 32.08 14.14
N ALA A 1109 49.95 32.75 15.07
CA ALA A 1109 51.12 32.20 15.77
C ALA A 1109 50.82 30.91 16.59
N ASN A 1110 49.56 30.69 16.97
CA ASN A 1110 49.12 29.53 17.76
C ASN A 1110 48.75 28.29 16.90
N ILE A 1111 49.34 28.15 15.72
CA ILE A 1111 48.98 27.04 14.81
C ILE A 1111 49.64 25.72 15.19
N ILE A 1112 48.88 24.65 15.01
CA ILE A 1112 49.33 23.29 15.27
C ILE A 1112 50.07 22.75 14.04
N PRO A 1113 51.32 22.28 14.18
CA PRO A 1113 52.10 21.80 13.03
C PRO A 1113 51.42 20.63 12.30
N GLY A 1114 51.23 20.78 10.98
CA GLY A 1114 50.62 19.79 10.10
C GLY A 1114 49.09 19.84 9.99
N SER A 1115 48.41 20.77 10.67
CA SER A 1115 46.95 20.95 10.59
C SER A 1115 46.50 21.88 9.45
N VAL A 1116 47.44 22.59 8.81
CA VAL A 1116 47.17 23.54 7.72
C VAL A 1116 46.68 22.78 6.48
N LEU A 1117 45.45 23.07 6.09
CA LEU A 1117 44.89 22.63 4.81
C LEU A 1117 44.56 23.88 3.98
N GLN A 1118 45.18 23.99 2.80
CA GLN A 1118 44.92 25.08 1.86
C GLN A 1118 44.00 24.58 0.75
N LYS A 1119 42.89 25.28 0.55
CA LYS A 1119 41.93 24.97 -0.51
C LYS A 1119 41.70 26.23 -1.34
N ILE A 1120 42.00 26.15 -2.63
CA ILE A 1120 41.75 27.23 -3.59
C ILE A 1120 40.52 26.86 -4.40
N SER A 1121 39.53 27.75 -4.43
CA SER A 1121 38.33 27.61 -5.26
C SER A 1121 38.20 28.81 -6.19
N ILE A 1122 38.11 28.56 -7.49
CA ILE A 1122 37.96 29.59 -8.52
C ILE A 1122 36.52 29.53 -9.04
N ILE A 1123 35.82 30.67 -8.96
CA ILE A 1123 34.42 30.80 -9.40
C ILE A 1123 34.36 31.94 -10.42
N GLY A 1124 33.84 31.65 -11.62
CA GLY A 1124 33.81 32.61 -12.73
C GLY A 1124 32.64 33.58 -12.75
N ASP A 1125 31.61 33.36 -11.93
CA ASP A 1125 30.41 34.20 -11.84
C ASP A 1125 29.98 34.34 -10.38
N ILE A 1126 30.09 35.56 -9.84
CA ILE A 1126 29.81 35.90 -8.43
C ILE A 1126 28.32 35.77 -8.12
N MET A 1127 27.46 36.09 -9.10
CA MET A 1127 26.01 36.10 -8.95
C MET A 1127 25.36 34.77 -9.35
N GLY A 1128 26.10 33.90 -10.04
CA GLY A 1128 25.63 32.59 -10.51
C GLY A 1128 24.90 31.74 -9.46
N PRO A 1129 25.43 31.56 -8.23
CA PRO A 1129 24.75 30.77 -7.19
C PRO A 1129 23.53 31.45 -6.56
N ALA A 1130 23.50 32.79 -6.51
CA ALA A 1130 22.41 33.56 -5.90
C ALA A 1130 21.23 33.80 -6.87
N LEU A 1131 21.49 33.74 -8.19
CA LEU A 1131 20.53 34.08 -9.25
C LEU A 1131 20.13 32.88 -10.13
N THR A 1132 20.45 31.64 -9.76
CA THR A 1132 19.80 30.47 -10.37
C THR A 1132 18.29 30.52 -10.11
N ASN A 1133 17.49 30.57 -11.18
CA ASN A 1133 16.02 30.75 -11.23
C ASN A 1133 15.49 32.19 -11.39
N LEU A 1134 16.24 33.10 -12.04
CA LEU A 1134 15.73 34.43 -12.44
C LEU A 1134 14.45 34.39 -13.29
N ASP A 1135 14.18 33.29 -14.00
CA ASP A 1135 12.93 33.07 -14.75
C ASP A 1135 11.70 32.95 -13.83
N GLY A 1136 11.87 32.50 -12.59
CA GLY A 1136 10.82 32.44 -11.58
C GLY A 1136 10.42 33.79 -10.98
N LEU A 1137 11.25 34.83 -11.15
CA LEU A 1137 10.96 36.20 -10.71
C LEU A 1137 10.14 37.00 -11.73
N LEU A 1138 10.00 36.49 -12.96
CA LEU A 1138 9.12 37.07 -13.97
C LEU A 1138 7.67 36.72 -13.65
N ALA A 1139 6.91 37.67 -13.14
CA ALA A 1139 5.52 37.49 -12.73
C ALA A 1139 4.58 38.39 -13.54
N MET A 1140 3.40 37.88 -13.90
CA MET A 1140 2.38 38.70 -14.53
C MET A 1140 1.84 39.71 -13.50
N PRO A 1141 1.84 41.03 -13.81
CA PRO A 1141 1.32 42.04 -12.90
C PRO A 1141 -0.21 41.94 -12.79
N TYR A 1142 -0.74 41.92 -11.57
CA TYR A 1142 -2.18 41.93 -11.29
C TYR A 1142 -2.45 42.42 -9.85
N GLY A 1143 -3.62 43.01 -9.62
CA GLY A 1143 -4.07 43.52 -8.33
C GLY A 1143 -4.23 45.04 -8.30
N CYS A 1144 -4.42 45.60 -7.10
CA CYS A 1144 -4.45 47.05 -6.87
C CYS A 1144 -3.09 47.70 -7.19
N GLY A 1145 -3.02 49.03 -7.33
CA GLY A 1145 -1.84 49.74 -7.86
C GLY A 1145 -0.49 49.35 -7.22
N GLU A 1146 -0.43 49.18 -5.90
CA GLU A 1146 0.79 48.75 -5.19
C GLU A 1146 1.18 47.30 -5.52
N GLN A 1147 0.20 46.39 -5.60
CA GLN A 1147 0.43 44.98 -5.94
C GLN A 1147 0.81 44.79 -7.40
N ASN A 1148 0.27 45.65 -8.28
CA ASN A 1148 0.64 45.70 -9.69
C ASN A 1148 2.10 46.14 -9.84
N MET A 1149 2.49 47.24 -9.18
CA MET A 1149 3.87 47.76 -9.22
C MET A 1149 4.89 46.80 -8.60
N ALA A 1150 4.55 46.13 -7.50
CA ALA A 1150 5.42 45.13 -6.87
C ALA A 1150 5.79 43.96 -7.78
N LYS A 1151 4.92 43.60 -8.74
CA LYS A 1151 5.17 42.55 -9.74
C LYS A 1151 5.71 43.09 -11.06
N PHE A 1152 5.41 44.34 -11.38
CA PHE A 1152 5.84 44.99 -12.61
C PHE A 1152 7.31 45.43 -12.56
N ALA A 1153 7.77 46.06 -11.47
CA ALA A 1153 9.13 46.58 -11.37
C ALA A 1153 10.22 45.48 -11.48
N PRO A 1154 10.08 44.31 -10.81
CA PRO A 1154 11.05 43.22 -10.96
C PRO A 1154 11.21 42.73 -12.40
N ASN A 1155 10.14 42.72 -13.20
CA ASN A 1155 10.23 42.30 -14.60
C ASN A 1155 11.18 43.18 -15.44
N ILE A 1156 11.28 44.48 -15.12
CA ILE A 1156 12.17 45.42 -15.80
C ILE A 1156 13.62 45.15 -15.41
N TYR A 1157 13.91 45.08 -14.10
CA TYR A 1157 15.28 44.88 -13.60
C TYR A 1157 15.85 43.51 -13.98
N VAL A 1158 15.03 42.46 -13.96
CA VAL A 1158 15.43 41.11 -14.41
C VAL A 1158 15.73 41.12 -15.91
N MET A 1159 14.93 41.81 -16.71
CA MET A 1159 15.15 41.93 -18.15
C MET A 1159 16.44 42.70 -18.48
N ASP A 1160 16.70 43.79 -17.76
CA ASP A 1160 17.92 44.59 -17.94
C ASP A 1160 19.17 43.78 -17.56
N TYR A 1161 19.15 43.15 -16.38
CA TYR A 1161 20.24 42.28 -15.91
C TYR A 1161 20.56 41.12 -16.88
N LEU A 1162 19.54 40.38 -17.33
CA LEU A 1162 19.73 39.29 -18.29
C LEU A 1162 20.31 39.81 -19.61
N THR A 1163 19.92 41.02 -20.03
CA THR A 1163 20.40 41.64 -21.27
C THR A 1163 21.87 42.04 -21.14
N THR A 1164 22.26 42.64 -20.02
CA THR A 1164 23.67 43.00 -19.75
C THR A 1164 24.58 41.77 -19.64
N THR A 1165 24.07 40.67 -19.09
CA THR A 1165 24.82 39.40 -18.94
C THR A 1165 24.82 38.51 -20.19
N ASN A 1166 24.18 38.93 -21.29
CA ASN A 1166 23.99 38.13 -22.52
C ASN A 1166 23.30 36.76 -22.31
N GLN A 1167 22.50 36.62 -21.24
CA GLN A 1167 21.77 35.39 -20.91
C GLN A 1167 20.29 35.44 -21.34
N VAL A 1168 19.84 36.52 -22.00
CA VAL A 1168 18.47 36.61 -22.54
C VAL A 1168 18.25 35.60 -23.65
N THR A 1169 17.39 34.62 -23.39
CA THR A 1169 16.79 33.82 -24.45
C THR A 1169 15.58 34.55 -25.03
N LYS A 1170 15.33 34.37 -26.34
CA LYS A 1170 14.24 35.04 -27.07
C LYS A 1170 12.86 34.84 -26.40
N LYS A 1171 12.63 33.65 -25.83
CA LYS A 1171 11.40 33.33 -25.10
C LYS A 1171 11.21 34.18 -23.84
N ILE A 1172 12.27 34.34 -23.03
CA ILE A 1172 12.22 35.14 -21.79
C ILE A 1172 11.97 36.63 -22.13
N LYS A 1173 12.59 37.13 -23.20
CA LYS A 1173 12.34 38.48 -23.73
C LYS A 1173 10.89 38.69 -24.13
N ASP A 1174 10.30 37.77 -24.87
CA ASP A 1174 8.92 37.88 -25.34
C ASP A 1174 7.91 37.79 -24.18
N ASP A 1175 8.14 36.90 -23.21
CA ASP A 1175 7.31 36.75 -22.02
C ASP A 1175 7.40 37.99 -21.09
N ALA A 1176 8.61 38.50 -20.84
CA ALA A 1176 8.80 39.72 -20.05
C ALA A 1176 8.17 40.96 -20.72
N ILE A 1177 8.31 41.12 -22.05
CA ILE A 1177 7.66 42.19 -22.81
C ILE A 1177 6.13 42.05 -22.75
N ARG A 1178 5.59 40.83 -22.82
CA ARG A 1178 4.15 40.59 -22.67
C ARG A 1178 3.65 40.97 -21.27
N TYR A 1179 4.39 40.63 -20.22
CA TYR A 1179 4.04 41.00 -18.84
C TYR A 1179 4.16 42.52 -18.61
N MET A 1180 5.16 43.17 -19.19
CA MET A 1180 5.27 44.63 -19.15
C MET A 1180 4.16 45.34 -19.94
N LYS A 1181 3.75 44.82 -21.11
CA LYS A 1181 2.64 45.40 -21.88
C LYS A 1181 1.28 45.27 -21.19
N SER A 1182 1.10 44.22 -20.40
CA SER A 1182 -0.17 43.96 -19.67
C SER A 1182 -0.27 44.68 -18.34
N GLY A 1183 0.86 44.95 -17.66
CA GLY A 1183 0.87 45.72 -16.41
C GLY A 1183 0.79 47.25 -16.58
N LYS A 1184 0.83 47.74 -17.82
CA LYS A 1184 0.67 49.16 -18.18
C LYS A 1184 -0.82 49.52 -18.05
N PHE A 1185 -1.21 50.09 -16.90
CA PHE A 1185 -2.46 50.84 -16.78
C PHE A 1185 -2.31 52.23 -17.39
#